data_AF-A0A167V4U5-F1
#
_entry.id   AF-A0A167V4U5-F1
#
_cell.length_a   1.000
_cell.length_b   1.000
_cell.length_c   1.000
_cell.angle_alpha   90.00
_cell.angle_beta   90.00
_cell.angle_gamma   90.00
#
_symmetry.space_group_name_H-M   'P 1'
#
loop_
_entity.id
_entity.type
_entity.pdbx_description
1 polymer ?
#
loop_
_entity_poly.entity_id
_entity_poly.type
_entity_poly.pdbx_seq_one_letter_code
_entity_poly.pdbx_strand_id
1 'polypeptide(L)'
;MSSLAAQLTQNASLNASLLSNASRRKPTESYLFPPSQASTHDLESIHFLAANAFLQFKSVQPACRKYEAALFSDAIKDLDRTLLNVESAGELNEQLTGFMRLLGPWLMEGMVGKILEWLVRRFRVNEFNIEDVLSLFLPYHESPHFAKMLSILHILPQSTFSFLLPFKSAASNLPRTALVTAMLSAPPLARFVATLLPRAHEGGYAHRTLLAFNIGVMHAYIVRAKPVDLDEGVVGLVLGALVDALKAAGPADPNVVLGSYVLLSTLSQKTALAPAALKAVIGAMTSVAPRVAAGQFLRAAVAVCEPQTQVDAWSENVTKNLLKLADVGKEISAAVEWVGSEKFFVPLLNGLVSRLPQPTAQSVLSDLVAAPAVPDSILTPLAALLLASAVAAPQEHTRTLLVSIQQRHPSALRAASEVLTQDAGEGVQAGVEQVVISLSVVFGSTPGDKKCADLVLASTSAEEDVRAIAVRGLLAALGAAEAADEESIKSALLARAHDSSAAVLDALYVQPTILLPILADAPVAQAYVAAVSAALTNSPSRALVRVHLAFLADNFSHFEGQGLFEECVFPFLLFSKGKKETARMVWELIARSEGADGAVGAYEVMRGCVGAWQWQLDKHKPAAGKGDAEGNPVEWMASANMDVAARMAENILTSAQYERHLAGLLGKMQCENPHARALAYLVARALVGALSSDRVRQLDAAARMLAAMQLHSLEGMEDVPSERDS
;
A
#
# COMPACT_ATOMS: atom_id res chain seq x y z
N MET A 1 24.11 34.18 44.45
CA MET A 1 25.43 34.57 43.90
C MET A 1 25.45 36.09 43.75
N SER A 2 26.61 36.75 43.85
CA SER A 2 26.68 38.22 43.67
C SER A 2 26.56 38.61 42.19
N SER A 3 26.09 39.83 41.91
CA SER A 3 25.98 40.36 40.54
C SER A 3 27.32 40.31 39.79
N LEU A 4 28.41 40.68 40.48
CA LEU A 4 29.77 40.61 39.94
C LEU A 4 30.20 39.17 39.58
N ALA A 5 29.83 38.17 40.39
CA ALA A 5 30.16 36.77 40.09
C ALA A 5 29.43 36.28 38.83
N ALA A 6 28.18 36.73 38.60
CA ALA A 6 27.43 36.44 37.38
C ALA A 6 28.02 37.16 36.16
N GLN A 7 28.40 38.43 36.30
CA GLN A 7 29.08 39.18 35.22
C GLN A 7 30.43 38.57 34.84
N LEU A 8 31.20 38.09 35.83
CA LEU A 8 32.49 37.43 35.60
C LEU A 8 32.35 36.05 34.96
N THR A 9 31.34 35.25 35.31
CA THR A 9 31.08 33.98 34.59
C THR A 9 30.53 34.21 33.19
N GLN A 10 29.77 35.28 32.96
CA GLN A 10 29.25 35.65 31.63
C GLN A 10 30.35 36.19 30.69
N ASN A 11 31.40 36.82 31.22
CA ASN A 11 32.53 37.36 30.46
C ASN A 11 33.82 36.51 30.57
N ALA A 12 33.75 35.32 31.17
CA ALA A 12 34.91 34.42 31.28
C ALA A 12 35.32 33.93 29.88
N SER A 13 36.55 34.22 29.46
CA SER A 13 37.04 33.78 28.15
C SER A 13 37.19 32.24 28.09
N LEU A 14 36.93 31.65 26.93
CA LEU A 14 37.16 30.22 26.66
C LEU A 14 38.65 29.81 26.80
N ASN A 15 39.55 30.79 26.89
CA ASN A 15 40.97 30.60 27.11
C ASN A 15 41.41 30.79 28.59
N ALA A 16 40.50 31.19 29.49
CA ALA A 16 40.82 31.35 30.92
C ALA A 16 41.29 30.04 31.59
N SER A 17 40.89 28.88 31.06
CA SER A 17 41.36 27.56 31.47
C SER A 17 42.84 27.32 31.13
N LEU A 18 43.33 27.87 30.01
CA LEU A 18 44.72 27.74 29.55
C LEU A 18 45.69 28.58 30.37
N LEU A 19 45.20 29.66 30.98
CA LEU A 19 45.95 30.58 31.85
C LEU A 19 46.02 30.10 33.32
N SER A 20 45.48 28.91 33.62
CA SER A 20 45.48 28.36 34.99
C SER A 20 46.76 27.57 35.32
N ASN A 21 47.20 27.65 36.58
CA ASN A 21 48.36 26.89 37.08
C ASN A 21 48.23 25.39 36.79
N ALA A 22 49.37 24.69 36.62
CA ALA A 22 49.41 23.28 36.23
C ALA A 22 48.53 22.34 37.11
N SER A 23 48.39 22.62 38.41
CA SER A 23 47.53 21.85 39.33
C SER A 23 46.02 22.14 39.23
N ARG A 24 45.62 23.17 38.47
CA ARG A 24 44.22 23.55 38.19
C ARG A 24 43.83 23.39 36.72
N ARG A 25 44.77 22.99 35.87
CA ARG A 25 44.54 22.81 34.43
C ARG A 25 43.56 21.65 34.23
N LYS A 26 42.48 21.89 33.47
CA LYS A 26 41.48 20.85 33.17
C LYS A 26 42.16 19.67 32.45
N PRO A 27 41.71 18.41 32.69
CA PRO A 27 42.17 17.26 31.90
C PRO A 27 41.94 17.51 30.40
N THR A 28 42.84 16.99 29.56
CA THR A 28 42.73 17.16 28.11
C THR A 28 41.48 16.46 27.61
N GLU A 29 40.57 17.22 27.00
CA GLU A 29 39.33 16.69 26.44
C GLU A 29 39.63 15.89 25.16
N SER A 30 39.00 14.72 25.06
CA SER A 30 39.23 13.75 23.99
C SER A 30 37.98 12.91 23.77
N TYR A 31 37.68 12.63 22.50
CA TYR A 31 36.59 11.79 22.04
C TYR A 31 36.99 10.30 21.95
N LEU A 32 38.23 9.99 21.57
CA LEU A 32 38.72 8.60 21.54
C LEU A 32 39.32 8.14 22.87
N PHE A 33 40.11 8.97 23.53
CA PHE A 33 40.95 8.53 24.65
C PHE A 33 40.28 8.80 26.01
N PRO A 34 40.59 7.98 27.04
CA PRO A 34 40.27 8.31 28.42
C PRO A 34 41.15 9.49 28.90
N PRO A 35 40.73 10.26 29.91
CA PRO A 35 41.50 11.43 30.40
C PRO A 35 42.94 11.12 30.84
N SER A 36 43.23 9.88 31.23
CA SER A 36 44.57 9.40 31.61
C SER A 36 45.54 9.19 30.43
N GLN A 37 45.02 9.03 29.20
CA GLN A 37 45.80 8.84 27.98
C GLN A 37 45.67 10.04 27.01
N ALA A 38 44.62 10.84 27.14
CA ALA A 38 44.40 12.01 26.30
C ALA A 38 45.58 13.00 26.33
N SER A 39 46.26 13.15 27.48
CA SER A 39 47.44 14.02 27.63
C SER A 39 48.74 13.41 27.11
N THR A 40 48.82 12.09 26.88
CA THR A 40 50.04 11.44 26.36
C THR A 40 50.14 11.47 24.83
N HIS A 41 49.06 11.81 24.12
CA HIS A 41 49.05 11.99 22.68
C HIS A 41 49.14 13.47 22.31
N ASP A 42 50.20 13.82 21.58
CA ASP A 42 50.43 15.15 21.02
C ASP A 42 49.60 15.40 19.74
N LEU A 43 49.55 16.64 19.28
CA LEU A 43 48.74 17.00 18.10
C LEU A 43 49.27 16.37 16.81
N GLU A 44 50.58 16.09 16.71
CA GLU A 44 51.16 15.42 15.55
C GLU A 44 50.72 13.95 15.45
N SER A 45 50.73 13.21 16.56
CA SER A 45 50.20 11.83 16.59
C SER A 45 48.70 11.78 16.25
N ILE A 46 47.91 12.74 16.75
CA ILE A 46 46.47 12.80 16.44
C ILE A 46 46.24 13.19 14.97
N HIS A 47 47.01 14.13 14.41
CA HIS A 47 46.95 14.48 12.99
C HIS A 47 47.27 13.27 12.11
N PHE A 48 48.36 12.56 12.39
CA PHE A 48 48.72 11.34 11.65
C PHE A 48 47.63 10.27 11.72
N LEU A 49 47.05 10.04 12.90
CA LEU A 49 45.94 9.10 13.09
C LEU A 49 44.70 9.48 12.26
N ALA A 50 44.37 10.77 12.23
CA ALA A 50 43.20 11.29 11.52
C ALA A 50 43.41 11.41 10.00
N ALA A 51 44.62 11.75 9.53
CA ALA A 51 44.97 11.76 8.11
C ALA A 51 44.88 10.36 7.50
N ASN A 52 45.39 9.33 8.20
CA ASN A 52 45.22 7.93 7.80
C ASN A 52 43.75 7.49 7.78
N ALA A 53 42.95 7.93 8.76
CA ALA A 53 41.51 7.66 8.78
C ALA A 53 40.76 8.41 7.66
N PHE A 54 41.19 9.62 7.31
CA PHE A 54 40.64 10.40 6.22
C PHE A 54 40.96 9.80 4.84
N LEU A 55 42.13 9.17 4.67
CA LEU A 55 42.44 8.36 3.49
C LEU A 55 41.46 7.17 3.33
N GLN A 56 41.10 6.50 4.42
CA GLN A 56 40.06 5.46 4.41
C GLN A 56 38.68 6.06 4.11
N PHE A 57 38.32 7.17 4.75
CA PHE A 57 37.03 7.82 4.54
C PHE A 57 36.84 8.34 3.11
N LYS A 58 37.92 8.78 2.44
CA LYS A 58 37.92 9.18 1.02
C LYS A 58 37.56 8.07 0.03
N SER A 59 37.65 6.79 0.41
CA SER A 59 37.24 5.67 -0.45
C SER A 59 35.73 5.44 -0.43
N VAL A 60 35.11 5.59 0.75
CA VAL A 60 33.65 5.41 0.93
C VAL A 60 32.84 6.68 0.69
N GLN A 61 33.43 7.87 0.89
CA GLN A 61 32.76 9.16 0.73
C GLN A 61 33.65 10.15 -0.05
N PRO A 62 33.77 10.03 -1.39
CA PRO A 62 34.68 10.85 -2.20
C PRO A 62 34.42 12.36 -2.14
N ALA A 63 33.19 12.77 -1.81
CA ALA A 63 32.80 14.17 -1.65
C ALA A 63 33.57 14.91 -0.53
N CYS A 64 34.23 14.17 0.38
CA CYS A 64 35.01 14.78 1.46
C CYS A 64 36.37 15.36 1.00
N ARG A 65 36.87 14.99 -0.18
CA ARG A 65 38.19 15.41 -0.71
C ARG A 65 38.41 16.93 -0.68
N LYS A 66 37.37 17.72 -0.94
CA LYS A 66 37.44 19.20 -0.93
C LYS A 66 37.84 19.80 0.42
N TYR A 67 37.66 19.07 1.52
CA TYR A 67 38.02 19.51 2.87
C TYR A 67 39.47 19.17 3.26
N GLU A 68 40.20 18.41 2.44
CA GLU A 68 41.55 17.92 2.76
C GLU A 68 42.54 19.05 3.03
N ALA A 69 42.63 20.02 2.12
CA ALA A 69 43.53 21.16 2.25
C ALA A 69 43.21 22.03 3.48
N ALA A 70 41.92 22.22 3.78
CA ALA A 70 41.44 23.09 4.85
C ALA A 70 41.47 22.46 6.25
N LEU A 71 41.30 21.13 6.36
CA LEU A 71 41.13 20.44 7.65
C LEU A 71 42.22 19.40 7.97
N PHE A 72 42.99 18.94 6.99
CA PHE A 72 43.94 17.81 7.13
C PHE A 72 45.35 18.08 6.57
N SER A 73 45.62 19.24 5.98
CA SER A 73 46.97 19.61 5.52
C SER A 73 47.97 19.75 6.69
N ASP A 74 49.26 19.56 6.43
CA ASP A 74 50.29 19.70 7.49
C ASP A 74 50.32 21.10 8.11
N ALA A 75 50.09 22.15 7.31
CA ALA A 75 50.06 23.53 7.80
C ALA A 75 48.93 23.79 8.81
N ILE A 76 47.84 23.00 8.78
CA ILE A 76 46.73 23.16 9.71
C ILE A 76 47.08 22.69 11.14
N LYS A 77 48.21 21.97 11.31
CA LYS A 77 48.69 21.51 12.62
C LYS A 77 48.97 22.65 13.60
N ASP A 78 49.33 23.84 13.10
CA ASP A 78 49.79 24.97 13.94
C ASP A 78 48.71 26.04 14.23
N LEU A 79 47.61 26.05 13.48
CA LEU A 79 46.61 27.13 13.25
C LEU A 79 46.21 28.13 14.37
N ASP A 80 46.29 27.78 15.65
CA ASP A 80 45.45 28.27 16.77
C ASP A 80 44.18 29.09 16.43
N ARG A 81 43.04 28.38 16.42
CA ARG A 81 41.71 28.91 16.14
C ARG A 81 41.34 30.17 16.94
N THR A 82 41.90 30.38 18.13
CA THR A 82 41.54 31.52 18.98
C THR A 82 42.26 32.83 18.61
N LEU A 83 43.19 32.76 17.66
CA LEU A 83 43.88 33.91 17.07
C LEU A 83 43.28 34.32 15.71
N LEU A 84 42.30 33.57 15.19
CA LEU A 84 41.62 33.91 13.93
C LEU A 84 40.72 35.14 14.10
N ASN A 85 40.65 35.96 13.05
CA ASN A 85 39.64 37.01 12.95
C ASN A 85 38.24 36.41 12.70
N VAL A 86 37.20 37.25 12.76
CA VAL A 86 35.80 36.82 12.62
C VAL A 86 35.53 36.16 11.26
N GLU A 87 36.14 36.66 10.19
CA GLU A 87 35.95 36.19 8.81
C GLU A 87 36.54 34.79 8.62
N SER A 88 37.83 34.60 8.91
CA SER A 88 38.50 33.29 8.80
C SER A 88 37.97 32.26 9.81
N ALA A 89 37.46 32.70 10.97
CA ALA A 89 36.72 31.82 11.88
C ALA A 89 35.37 31.38 11.29
N GLY A 90 34.70 32.25 10.51
CA GLY A 90 33.51 31.94 9.73
C GLY A 90 33.79 30.94 8.61
N GLU A 91 34.83 31.17 7.80
CA GLU A 91 35.26 30.24 6.75
C GLU A 91 35.57 28.84 7.33
N LEU A 92 36.32 28.79 8.44
CA LEU A 92 36.61 27.53 9.13
C LEU A 92 35.33 26.85 9.64
N ASN A 93 34.36 27.60 10.16
CA ASN A 93 33.06 27.05 10.54
C ASN A 93 32.36 26.40 9.34
N GLU A 94 32.28 27.07 8.18
CA GLU A 94 31.64 26.51 6.99
C GLU A 94 32.31 25.21 6.51
N GLN A 95 33.66 25.14 6.56
CA GLN A 95 34.38 23.91 6.26
C GLN A 95 34.06 22.79 7.25
N LEU A 96 34.06 23.08 8.55
CA LEU A 96 33.76 22.12 9.62
C LEU A 96 32.32 21.62 9.56
N THR A 97 31.34 22.52 9.45
CA THR A 97 29.90 22.21 9.27
C THR A 97 29.68 21.37 8.03
N GLY A 98 30.26 21.77 6.89
CA GLY A 98 30.15 21.04 5.63
C GLY A 98 30.74 19.63 5.70
N PHE A 99 31.90 19.48 6.35
CA PHE A 99 32.55 18.20 6.51
C PHE A 99 31.81 17.27 7.51
N MET A 100 31.39 17.79 8.66
CA MET A 100 30.66 17.01 9.67
C MET A 100 29.35 16.43 9.12
N ARG A 101 28.64 17.15 8.24
CA ARG A 101 27.45 16.64 7.55
C ARG A 101 27.71 15.35 6.76
N LEU A 102 28.89 15.19 6.17
CA LEU A 102 29.28 13.97 5.44
C LEU A 102 29.58 12.77 6.37
N LEU A 103 29.90 13.01 7.64
CA LEU A 103 30.21 11.96 8.62
C LEU A 103 28.97 11.21 9.12
N GLY A 104 27.77 11.82 9.02
CA GLY A 104 26.51 11.30 9.57
C GLY A 104 26.22 9.82 9.28
N PRO A 105 26.22 9.37 8.01
CA PRO A 105 25.96 7.96 7.68
C PRO A 105 26.97 6.97 8.28
N TRP A 106 28.16 7.46 8.61
CA TRP A 106 29.34 6.67 8.99
C TRP A 106 29.73 6.89 10.46
N LEU A 107 28.89 7.55 11.27
CA LEU A 107 29.29 8.09 12.58
C LEU A 107 29.79 7.03 13.58
N MET A 108 29.30 5.79 13.45
CA MET A 108 29.68 4.66 14.31
C MET A 108 30.98 3.97 13.87
N GLU A 109 31.55 4.35 12.71
CA GLU A 109 32.76 3.72 12.18
C GLU A 109 34.02 4.18 12.90
N GLY A 110 34.94 3.24 13.15
CA GLY A 110 36.21 3.51 13.85
C GLY A 110 37.10 4.54 13.14
N MET A 111 36.98 4.69 11.80
CA MET A 111 37.66 5.75 11.05
C MET A 111 37.08 7.14 11.35
N VAL A 112 35.76 7.26 11.49
CA VAL A 112 35.10 8.54 11.81
C VAL A 112 35.43 8.96 13.25
N GLY A 113 35.57 8.02 14.18
CA GLY A 113 36.03 8.33 15.54
C GLY A 113 37.43 8.99 15.58
N LYS A 114 38.36 8.53 14.73
CA LYS A 114 39.71 9.12 14.59
C LYS A 114 39.67 10.53 13.98
N ILE A 115 38.80 10.73 13.00
CA ILE A 115 38.54 12.05 12.41
C ILE A 115 37.97 13.01 13.47
N LEU A 116 36.97 12.58 14.23
CA LEU A 116 36.34 13.38 15.28
C LEU A 116 37.30 13.77 16.41
N GLU A 117 38.22 12.88 16.79
CA GLU A 117 39.29 13.21 17.75
C GLU A 117 40.12 14.41 17.26
N TRP A 118 40.50 14.43 15.98
CA TRP A 118 41.21 15.58 15.40
C TRP A 118 40.35 16.84 15.39
N LEU A 119 39.06 16.75 15.05
CA LEU A 119 38.18 17.91 15.06
C LEU A 119 38.01 18.51 16.47
N VAL A 120 37.93 17.67 17.50
CA VAL A 120 37.93 18.08 18.92
C VAL A 120 39.28 18.70 19.29
N ARG A 121 40.39 18.00 19.03
CA ARG A 121 41.72 18.38 19.52
C ARG A 121 42.34 19.59 18.83
N ARG A 122 42.15 19.76 17.51
CA ARG A 122 42.74 20.87 16.74
C ARG A 122 41.80 22.06 16.59
N PHE A 123 40.52 21.81 16.35
CA PHE A 123 39.53 22.85 16.05
C PHE A 123 38.56 23.14 17.20
N ARG A 124 38.58 22.38 18.30
CA ARG A 124 37.71 22.58 19.49
C ARG A 124 36.22 22.63 19.11
N VAL A 125 35.78 21.75 18.19
CA VAL A 125 34.37 21.71 17.72
C VAL A 125 33.36 21.50 18.84
N ASN A 126 33.78 20.84 19.93
CA ASN A 126 32.99 20.64 21.14
C ASN A 126 32.74 21.93 21.97
N GLU A 127 33.43 23.02 21.63
CA GLU A 127 33.28 24.36 22.23
C GLU A 127 32.67 25.36 21.25
N PHE A 128 33.16 25.41 20.00
CA PHE A 128 32.79 26.44 19.02
C PHE A 128 31.71 26.02 18.01
N ASN A 129 31.43 24.71 17.86
CA ASN A 129 30.51 24.16 16.85
C ASN A 129 29.44 23.25 17.48
N ILE A 130 28.96 23.62 18.68
CA ILE A 130 28.04 22.80 19.49
C ILE A 130 26.79 22.40 18.71
N GLU A 131 26.19 23.32 17.94
CA GLU A 131 25.01 23.04 17.12
C GLU A 131 25.30 22.06 15.96
N ASP A 132 26.45 22.17 15.30
CA ASP A 132 26.84 21.24 14.24
C ASP A 132 27.11 19.83 14.80
N VAL A 133 27.81 19.77 15.93
CA VAL A 133 28.09 18.50 16.64
C VAL A 133 26.77 17.86 17.11
N LEU A 134 25.84 18.62 17.69
CA LEU A 134 24.53 18.09 18.06
C LEU A 134 23.69 17.69 16.85
N SER A 135 23.76 18.42 15.72
CA SER A 135 23.10 18.04 14.46
C SER A 135 23.61 16.69 13.94
N LEU A 136 24.92 16.43 14.05
CA LEU A 136 25.57 15.18 13.66
C LEU A 136 25.21 14.02 14.62
N PHE A 137 25.23 14.27 15.92
CA PHE A 137 25.15 13.21 16.94
C PHE A 137 23.73 12.90 17.42
N LEU A 138 22.76 13.82 17.37
CA LEU A 138 21.39 13.58 17.84
C LEU A 138 20.69 12.38 17.19
N PRO A 139 20.85 12.07 15.88
CA PRO A 139 20.31 10.83 15.30
C PRO A 139 20.76 9.54 16.00
N TYR A 140 21.86 9.61 16.75
CA TYR A 140 22.48 8.52 17.49
C TYR A 140 22.38 8.73 19.02
N HIS A 141 21.38 9.48 19.51
CA HIS A 141 21.30 9.93 20.92
C HIS A 141 21.30 8.82 22.00
N GLU A 142 20.86 7.61 21.65
CA GLU A 142 20.86 6.44 22.56
C GLU A 142 22.16 5.61 22.48
N SER A 143 23.16 6.06 21.70
CA SER A 143 24.45 5.37 21.54
C SER A 143 25.50 5.82 22.58
N PRO A 144 26.49 4.97 22.90
CA PRO A 144 27.64 5.36 23.73
C PRO A 144 28.51 6.45 23.06
N HIS A 145 28.50 6.53 21.72
CA HIS A 145 29.17 7.59 20.97
C HIS A 145 28.59 8.97 21.26
N PHE A 146 27.26 9.08 21.37
CA PHE A 146 26.60 10.31 21.81
C PHE A 146 26.99 10.68 23.24
N ALA A 147 26.91 9.73 24.19
CA ALA A 147 27.29 9.99 25.58
C ALA A 147 28.75 10.44 25.73
N LYS A 148 29.68 9.83 24.99
CA LYS A 148 31.10 10.21 24.97
C LYS A 148 31.30 11.62 24.40
N MET A 149 30.67 11.99 23.29
CA MET A 149 30.73 13.36 22.77
C MET A 149 30.08 14.37 23.75
N LEU A 150 28.92 14.04 24.31
CA LEU A 150 28.24 14.87 25.30
C LEU A 150 29.10 15.13 26.55
N SER A 151 29.87 14.13 27.01
CA SER A 151 30.79 14.27 28.15
C SER A 151 31.83 15.39 27.95
N ILE A 152 32.17 15.74 26.71
CA ILE A 152 33.13 16.81 26.35
C ILE A 152 32.50 18.07 25.73
N LEU A 153 31.18 18.15 25.48
CA LEU A 153 30.51 19.35 24.96
C LEU A 153 30.41 20.51 25.98
N HIS A 154 30.72 21.75 25.60
CA HIS A 154 30.67 22.93 26.50
C HIS A 154 29.31 23.64 26.46
N ILE A 155 28.28 22.96 26.96
CA ILE A 155 26.91 23.48 26.98
C ILE A 155 26.76 24.59 28.04
N LEU A 156 26.39 25.80 27.59
CA LEU A 156 26.07 26.92 28.49
C LEU A 156 24.74 26.67 29.24
N PRO A 157 24.64 27.02 30.55
CA PRO A 157 23.42 26.79 31.35
C PRO A 157 22.15 27.46 30.80
N GLN A 158 22.30 28.60 30.13
CA GLN A 158 21.23 29.36 29.48
C GLN A 158 20.95 28.93 28.02
N SER A 159 21.64 27.92 27.51
CA SER A 159 21.43 27.40 26.16
C SER A 159 20.12 26.60 26.04
N THR A 160 19.53 26.59 24.85
CA THR A 160 18.49 25.65 24.41
C THR A 160 18.85 24.18 24.70
N PHE A 161 20.14 23.83 24.75
CA PHE A 161 20.63 22.48 24.99
C PHE A 161 20.94 22.15 26.47
N SER A 162 20.64 23.07 27.39
CA SER A 162 20.88 22.92 28.84
C SER A 162 20.23 21.67 29.45
N PHE A 163 19.13 21.17 28.88
CA PHE A 163 18.48 19.91 29.27
C PHE A 163 19.40 18.68 29.16
N LEU A 164 20.50 18.76 28.42
CA LEU A 164 21.51 17.70 28.29
C LEU A 164 22.48 17.66 29.48
N LEU A 165 22.55 18.70 30.32
CA LEU A 165 23.51 18.80 31.42
C LEU A 165 23.43 17.63 32.44
N PRO A 166 22.24 17.12 32.84
CA PRO A 166 22.16 15.95 33.73
C PRO A 166 22.79 14.68 33.10
N PHE A 167 22.51 14.43 31.82
CA PHE A 167 23.05 13.29 31.06
C PHE A 167 24.57 13.42 30.86
N LYS A 168 25.04 14.66 30.62
CA LYS A 168 26.47 15.00 30.60
C LYS A 168 27.16 14.67 31.93
N SER A 169 26.57 15.07 33.06
CA SER A 169 27.16 14.80 34.38
C SER A 169 27.12 13.32 34.78
N ALA A 170 26.12 12.57 34.31
CA ALA A 170 25.98 11.14 34.56
C ALA A 170 26.76 10.27 33.56
N ALA A 171 27.35 10.87 32.52
CA ALA A 171 27.96 10.18 31.36
C ALA A 171 27.03 9.11 30.73
N SER A 172 25.73 9.40 30.68
CA SER A 172 24.68 8.48 30.23
C SER A 172 24.10 8.85 28.87
N ASN A 173 23.54 7.86 28.18
CA ASN A 173 22.84 8.06 26.90
C ASN A 173 21.54 8.84 27.13
N LEU A 174 21.09 9.62 26.14
CA LEU A 174 19.87 10.43 26.24
C LEU A 174 18.66 9.58 25.82
N PRO A 175 17.68 9.27 26.70
CA PRO A 175 16.49 8.53 26.29
C PRO A 175 15.57 9.38 25.40
N ARG A 176 14.94 8.77 24.38
CA ARG A 176 13.98 9.46 23.49
C ARG A 176 12.88 10.22 24.25
N THR A 177 12.39 9.64 25.35
CA THR A 177 11.35 10.24 26.19
C THR A 177 11.82 11.55 26.85
N ALA A 178 13.08 11.65 27.25
CA ALA A 178 13.66 12.86 27.84
C ALA A 178 13.85 13.96 26.78
N LEU A 179 14.37 13.61 25.59
CA LEU A 179 14.48 14.53 24.46
C LEU A 179 13.12 15.14 24.10
N VAL A 180 12.09 14.31 23.95
CA VAL A 180 10.73 14.77 23.62
C VAL A 180 10.13 15.63 24.74
N THR A 181 10.38 15.31 26.02
CA THR A 181 9.95 16.17 27.14
C THR A 181 10.61 17.54 27.06
N ALA A 182 11.91 17.61 26.75
CA ALA A 182 12.61 18.88 26.57
C ALA A 182 12.08 19.67 25.37
N MET A 183 11.75 19.02 24.26
CA MET A 183 11.15 19.67 23.07
C MET A 183 9.79 20.31 23.40
N LEU A 184 8.97 19.66 24.23
CA LEU A 184 7.68 20.21 24.69
C LEU A 184 7.86 21.46 25.56
N SER A 185 8.94 21.54 26.36
CA SER A 185 9.23 22.71 27.20
C SER A 185 10.02 23.82 26.50
N ALA A 186 10.61 23.56 25.32
CA ALA A 186 11.50 24.48 24.63
C ALA A 186 11.24 24.52 23.11
N PRO A 187 10.37 25.43 22.61
CA PRO A 187 10.09 25.60 21.19
C PRO A 187 11.34 25.78 20.29
N PRO A 188 12.43 26.46 20.71
CA PRO A 188 13.66 26.52 19.93
C PRO A 188 14.33 25.14 19.73
N LEU A 189 14.21 24.22 20.69
CA LEU A 189 14.71 22.85 20.56
C LEU A 189 13.84 22.04 19.59
N ALA A 190 12.51 22.19 19.67
CA ALA A 190 11.59 21.57 18.71
C ALA A 190 11.88 22.04 17.27
N ARG A 191 12.11 23.35 17.06
CA ARG A 191 12.58 23.94 15.79
C ARG A 191 13.89 23.32 15.31
N PHE A 192 14.88 23.21 16.19
CA PHE A 192 16.17 22.62 15.86
C PHE A 192 16.03 21.18 15.37
N VAL A 193 15.33 20.32 16.14
CA VAL A 193 15.11 18.91 15.81
C VAL A 193 14.28 18.72 14.53
N ALA A 194 13.20 19.49 14.37
CA ALA A 194 12.31 19.40 13.20
C ALA A 194 13.04 19.74 11.89
N THR A 195 13.95 20.72 11.91
CA THR A 195 14.66 21.20 10.71
C THR A 195 15.89 20.38 10.32
N LEU A 196 16.31 19.38 11.11
CA LEU A 196 17.49 18.55 10.78
C LEU A 196 17.30 17.78 9.47
N LEU A 197 16.15 17.14 9.24
CA LEU A 197 15.90 16.34 8.05
C LEU A 197 15.70 17.20 6.78
N PRO A 198 14.88 18.28 6.76
CA PRO A 198 14.79 19.20 5.62
C PRO A 198 16.15 19.72 5.16
N ARG A 199 16.96 20.27 6.10
CA ARG A 199 18.31 20.77 5.81
C ARG A 199 19.24 19.69 5.24
N ALA A 200 19.07 18.44 5.69
CA ALA A 200 19.85 17.32 5.19
C ALA A 200 19.46 16.87 3.78
N HIS A 201 18.19 17.03 3.38
CA HIS A 201 17.79 16.83 1.98
C HIS A 201 18.29 17.98 1.09
N GLU A 202 18.10 19.23 1.50
CA GLU A 202 18.60 20.41 0.78
C GLU A 202 20.12 20.36 0.55
N GLY A 203 20.88 19.95 1.57
CA GLY A 203 22.34 19.82 1.49
C GLY A 203 22.86 18.49 0.94
N GLY A 204 21.99 17.54 0.56
CA GLY A 204 22.40 16.24 0.01
C GLY A 204 23.15 15.31 0.99
N TYR A 205 22.87 15.39 2.30
CA TYR A 205 23.51 14.59 3.36
C TYR A 205 22.53 13.79 4.25
N ALA A 206 21.25 13.72 3.86
CA ALA A 206 20.26 12.87 4.50
C ALA A 206 20.64 11.39 4.44
N HIS A 207 20.27 10.63 5.47
CA HIS A 207 20.60 9.21 5.62
C HIS A 207 19.59 8.51 6.53
N ARG A 208 19.56 7.18 6.46
CA ARG A 208 18.54 6.34 7.11
C ARG A 208 18.39 6.59 8.61
N THR A 209 19.48 6.78 9.35
CA THR A 209 19.43 7.04 10.79
C THR A 209 18.77 8.37 11.11
N LEU A 210 19.13 9.45 10.41
CA LEU A 210 18.49 10.77 10.56
C LEU A 210 17.01 10.74 10.19
N LEU A 211 16.64 9.99 9.13
CA LEU A 211 15.24 9.80 8.74
C LEU A 211 14.45 9.08 9.85
N ALA A 212 14.96 7.95 10.34
CA ALA A 212 14.33 7.18 11.41
C ALA A 212 14.22 7.96 12.73
N PHE A 213 15.27 8.73 13.07
CA PHE A 213 15.28 9.65 14.21
C PHE A 213 14.20 10.73 14.05
N ASN A 214 14.16 11.42 12.91
CA ASN A 214 13.22 12.51 12.68
C ASN A 214 11.77 11.99 12.75
N ILE A 215 11.44 10.90 12.05
CA ILE A 215 10.10 10.28 12.14
C ILE A 215 9.78 9.85 13.58
N GLY A 216 10.66 9.09 14.22
CA GLY A 216 10.42 8.54 15.55
C GLY A 216 10.29 9.60 16.65
N VAL A 217 11.07 10.69 16.59
CA VAL A 217 11.06 11.78 17.56
C VAL A 217 9.93 12.77 17.27
N MET A 218 9.70 13.16 16.01
CA MET A 218 8.60 14.07 15.67
C MET A 218 7.24 13.42 15.92
N HIS A 219 7.07 12.13 15.60
CA HIS A 219 5.85 11.39 15.93
C HIS A 219 5.63 11.36 17.45
N ALA A 220 6.66 11.01 18.24
CA ALA A 220 6.55 11.00 19.70
C ALA A 220 6.29 12.39 20.30
N TYR A 221 6.81 13.46 19.69
CA TYR A 221 6.53 14.85 20.06
C TYR A 221 5.07 15.23 19.77
N ILE A 222 4.60 15.04 18.53
CA ILE A 222 3.23 15.36 18.11
C ILE A 222 2.20 14.55 18.93
N VAL A 223 2.47 13.26 19.20
CA VAL A 223 1.56 12.43 20.01
C VAL A 223 1.48 12.89 21.48
N ARG A 224 2.60 13.32 22.07
CA ARG A 224 2.67 13.74 23.49
C ARG A 224 2.30 15.20 23.73
N ALA A 225 2.36 16.05 22.71
CA ALA A 225 1.94 17.43 22.80
C ALA A 225 0.43 17.53 23.10
N LYS A 226 0.07 18.41 24.02
CA LYS A 226 -1.32 18.79 24.29
C LYS A 226 -1.75 19.86 23.29
N PRO A 227 -3.05 20.07 23.05
CA PRO A 227 -3.52 21.16 22.18
C PRO A 227 -3.02 22.55 22.60
N VAL A 228 -2.77 22.78 23.89
CA VAL A 228 -2.20 24.05 24.41
C VAL A 228 -0.69 24.21 24.10
N ASP A 229 0.02 23.11 23.85
CA ASP A 229 1.45 23.13 23.49
C ASP A 229 1.65 23.33 21.97
N LEU A 230 0.56 23.27 21.19
CA LEU A 230 0.53 23.37 19.74
C LEU A 230 -0.22 24.64 19.30
N ASP A 231 0.33 25.80 19.65
CA ASP A 231 -0.13 27.08 19.11
C ASP A 231 0.09 27.18 17.59
N GLU A 232 -0.52 28.18 16.95
CA GLU A 232 -0.44 28.39 15.50
C GLU A 232 1.01 28.55 14.99
N GLY A 233 1.92 29.10 15.81
CA GLY A 233 3.33 29.26 15.47
C GLY A 233 4.11 27.93 15.55
N VAL A 234 3.82 27.09 16.54
CA VAL A 234 4.38 25.74 16.65
C VAL A 234 3.84 24.83 15.56
N VAL A 235 2.52 24.86 15.29
CA VAL A 235 1.89 24.09 14.20
C VAL A 235 2.45 24.53 12.86
N GLY A 236 2.50 25.83 12.56
CA GLY A 236 3.07 26.35 11.31
C GLY A 236 4.53 25.95 11.10
N LEU A 237 5.32 25.92 12.18
CA LEU A 237 6.70 25.45 12.15
C LEU A 237 6.83 23.95 11.86
N VAL A 238 6.09 23.11 12.60
CA VAL A 238 6.15 21.65 12.40
C VAL A 238 5.66 21.32 11.00
N LEU A 239 4.54 21.92 10.58
CA LEU A 239 3.98 21.74 9.25
C LEU A 239 4.94 22.16 8.13
N GLY A 240 5.60 23.32 8.29
CA GLY A 240 6.65 23.76 7.36
C GLY A 240 7.76 22.71 7.22
N ALA A 241 8.34 22.27 8.33
CA ALA A 241 9.39 21.25 8.32
C ALA A 241 8.94 19.92 7.66
N LEU A 242 7.71 19.46 7.92
CA LEU A 242 7.17 18.23 7.32
C LEU A 242 6.95 18.39 5.80
N VAL A 243 6.42 19.53 5.38
CA VAL A 243 6.15 19.86 3.97
C VAL A 243 7.46 20.09 3.19
N ASP A 244 8.47 20.68 3.80
CA ASP A 244 9.76 20.91 3.16
C ASP A 244 10.57 19.61 3.05
N ALA A 245 10.56 18.74 4.07
CA ALA A 245 11.07 17.36 3.94
C ALA A 245 10.37 16.59 2.81
N LEU A 246 9.04 16.74 2.69
CA LEU A 246 8.23 16.09 1.65
C LEU A 246 8.61 16.57 0.24
N LYS A 247 8.77 17.88 0.02
CA LYS A 247 9.21 18.46 -1.26
C LYS A 247 10.66 18.09 -1.60
N ALA A 248 11.55 18.13 -0.60
CA ALA A 248 12.98 17.89 -0.76
C ALA A 248 13.34 16.40 -0.89
N ALA A 249 12.40 15.49 -0.62
CA ALA A 249 12.54 14.08 -0.94
C ALA A 249 12.93 13.90 -2.42
N GLY A 250 13.91 13.03 -2.68
CA GLY A 250 14.26 12.61 -4.04
C GLY A 250 13.29 11.56 -4.57
N PRO A 251 13.32 11.24 -5.88
CA PRO A 251 12.58 10.10 -6.43
C PRO A 251 13.09 8.73 -5.95
N ALA A 252 14.28 8.68 -5.33
CA ALA A 252 14.98 7.44 -4.98
C ALA A 252 14.67 6.88 -3.58
N ASP A 253 13.99 7.61 -2.70
CA ASP A 253 13.66 7.13 -1.34
C ASP A 253 12.18 7.40 -0.98
N PRO A 254 11.29 6.39 -1.12
CA PRO A 254 9.88 6.53 -0.75
C PRO A 254 9.67 6.65 0.76
N ASN A 255 10.65 6.26 1.60
CA ASN A 255 10.50 6.27 3.05
C ASN A 255 10.38 7.70 3.62
N VAL A 256 10.94 8.70 2.94
CA VAL A 256 10.76 10.11 3.29
C VAL A 256 9.31 10.54 3.08
N VAL A 257 8.72 10.18 1.94
CA VAL A 257 7.33 10.48 1.61
C VAL A 257 6.38 9.80 2.60
N LEU A 258 6.56 8.49 2.83
CA LEU A 258 5.75 7.73 3.78
C LEU A 258 5.92 8.22 5.23
N GLY A 259 7.14 8.57 5.63
CA GLY A 259 7.43 9.17 6.94
C GLY A 259 6.70 10.49 7.15
N SER A 260 6.80 11.41 6.19
CA SER A 260 6.06 12.67 6.23
C SER A 260 4.54 12.46 6.19
N TYR A 261 4.02 11.49 5.42
CA TYR A 261 2.59 11.15 5.42
C TYR A 261 2.08 10.70 6.80
N VAL A 262 2.83 9.84 7.50
CA VAL A 262 2.51 9.42 8.88
C VAL A 262 2.51 10.62 9.82
N LEU A 263 3.52 11.48 9.75
CA LEU A 263 3.63 12.67 10.62
C LEU A 263 2.52 13.70 10.35
N LEU A 264 2.16 13.93 9.08
CA LEU A 264 1.06 14.82 8.70
C LEU A 264 -0.29 14.30 9.18
N SER A 265 -0.55 12.99 9.03
CA SER A 265 -1.79 12.35 9.53
C SER A 265 -1.86 12.35 11.06
N THR A 266 -0.70 12.24 11.74
CA THR A 266 -0.63 12.32 13.21
C THR A 266 -0.89 13.75 13.69
N LEU A 267 -0.42 14.76 12.95
CA LEU A 267 -0.62 16.17 13.28
C LEU A 267 -2.06 16.62 13.05
N SER A 268 -2.70 16.21 11.94
CA SER A 268 -4.10 16.52 11.65
C SER A 268 -5.06 15.94 12.71
N GLN A 269 -4.76 14.77 13.28
CA GLN A 269 -5.55 14.20 14.38
C GLN A 269 -5.33 14.91 15.73
N LYS A 270 -4.29 15.74 15.86
CA LYS A 270 -3.95 16.44 17.10
C LYS A 270 -4.40 17.90 17.12
N THR A 271 -4.47 18.56 15.96
CA THR A 271 -4.85 19.96 15.84
C THR A 271 -5.68 20.22 14.58
N ALA A 272 -6.65 21.13 14.69
CA ALA A 272 -7.32 21.70 13.52
C ALA A 272 -6.32 22.56 12.72
N LEU A 273 -6.23 22.31 11.42
CA LEU A 273 -5.41 23.06 10.48
C LEU A 273 -6.27 24.13 9.80
N ALA A 274 -5.73 25.33 9.61
CA ALA A 274 -6.41 26.35 8.82
C ALA A 274 -6.66 25.84 7.38
N PRO A 275 -7.79 26.20 6.72
CA PRO A 275 -8.11 25.70 5.37
C PRO A 275 -7.00 25.95 4.32
N ALA A 276 -6.28 27.07 4.43
CA ALA A 276 -5.12 27.37 3.59
C ALA A 276 -3.94 26.40 3.83
N ALA A 277 -3.69 26.04 5.08
CA ALA A 277 -2.66 25.07 5.46
C ALA A 277 -3.02 23.66 4.97
N LEU A 278 -4.29 23.24 5.13
CA LEU A 278 -4.77 21.95 4.63
C LEU A 278 -4.66 21.86 3.08
N LYS A 279 -5.04 22.91 2.35
CA LYS A 279 -4.82 22.99 0.89
C LYS A 279 -3.34 22.89 0.51
N ALA A 280 -2.44 23.53 1.27
CA ALA A 280 -1.01 23.46 1.02
C ALA A 280 -0.43 22.06 1.28
N VAL A 281 -0.89 21.38 2.34
CA VAL A 281 -0.52 20.00 2.67
C VAL A 281 -0.95 19.03 1.57
N ILE A 282 -2.24 19.01 1.20
CA ILE A 282 -2.75 18.11 0.15
C ILE A 282 -2.10 18.42 -1.22
N GLY A 283 -1.81 19.69 -1.52
CA GLY A 283 -1.04 20.09 -2.69
C GLY A 283 0.41 19.56 -2.69
N ALA A 284 1.08 19.55 -1.54
CA ALA A 284 2.41 18.96 -1.40
C ALA A 284 2.38 17.42 -1.43
N MET A 285 1.39 16.78 -0.80
CA MET A 285 1.24 15.33 -0.81
C MET A 285 0.98 14.79 -2.23
N THR A 286 0.10 15.44 -3.00
CA THR A 286 -0.17 15.06 -4.39
C THR A 286 0.98 15.32 -5.35
N SER A 287 1.83 16.32 -5.11
CA SER A 287 2.98 16.59 -6.00
C SER A 287 4.06 15.50 -5.93
N VAL A 288 4.13 14.77 -4.81
CA VAL A 288 5.08 13.66 -4.62
C VAL A 288 4.44 12.27 -4.59
N ALA A 289 3.10 12.19 -4.66
CA ALA A 289 2.35 10.93 -4.71
C ALA A 289 2.84 9.92 -5.77
N PRO A 290 3.33 10.31 -6.97
CA PRO A 290 3.90 9.36 -7.94
C PRO A 290 5.14 8.58 -7.47
N ARG A 291 5.69 8.88 -6.30
CA ARG A 291 6.85 8.19 -5.69
C ARG A 291 6.47 7.05 -4.75
N VAL A 292 5.17 6.84 -4.51
CA VAL A 292 4.58 5.84 -3.61
C VAL A 292 3.37 5.20 -4.29
N ALA A 293 2.83 4.11 -3.72
CA ALA A 293 1.62 3.51 -4.28
C ALA A 293 0.40 4.45 -4.12
N ALA A 294 -0.52 4.44 -5.09
CA ALA A 294 -1.69 5.33 -5.06
C ALA A 294 -2.55 5.13 -3.80
N GLY A 295 -2.76 3.87 -3.36
CA GLY A 295 -3.45 3.56 -2.10
C GLY A 295 -2.73 4.08 -0.84
N GLN A 296 -1.41 4.15 -0.83
CA GLN A 296 -0.64 4.74 0.29
C GLN A 296 -0.86 6.26 0.37
N PHE A 297 -0.86 6.94 -0.79
CA PHE A 297 -1.21 8.36 -0.86
C PHE A 297 -2.66 8.61 -0.45
N LEU A 298 -3.63 7.88 -1.00
CA LEU A 298 -5.05 8.08 -0.70
C LEU A 298 -5.34 7.84 0.79
N ARG A 299 -4.75 6.80 1.39
CA ARG A 299 -4.92 6.52 2.83
C ARG A 299 -4.37 7.64 3.70
N ALA A 300 -3.21 8.19 3.36
CA ALA A 300 -2.66 9.34 4.05
C ALA A 300 -3.50 10.61 3.83
N ALA A 301 -3.98 10.87 2.61
CA ALA A 301 -4.78 12.05 2.29
C ALA A 301 -6.13 12.03 3.01
N VAL A 302 -6.83 10.89 3.02
CA VAL A 302 -8.07 10.71 3.78
C VAL A 302 -7.80 10.84 5.28
N ALA A 303 -6.75 10.22 5.83
CA ALA A 303 -6.40 10.37 7.25
C ALA A 303 -5.98 11.80 7.65
N VAL A 304 -5.44 12.60 6.72
CA VAL A 304 -5.19 14.03 6.91
C VAL A 304 -6.48 14.83 6.92
N CYS A 305 -7.45 14.50 6.06
CA CYS A 305 -8.72 15.22 5.92
C CYS A 305 -9.81 14.81 6.94
N GLU A 306 -9.85 13.56 7.39
CA GLU A 306 -10.87 13.00 8.30
C GLU A 306 -11.09 13.84 9.57
N PRO A 307 -10.06 14.26 10.34
CA PRO A 307 -10.28 15.02 11.57
C PRO A 307 -10.53 16.53 11.32
N GLN A 308 -10.50 16.98 10.06
CA GLN A 308 -10.50 18.40 9.70
C GLN A 308 -11.90 18.90 9.32
N THR A 309 -12.04 20.21 9.15
CA THR A 309 -13.20 20.80 8.48
C THR A 309 -13.10 20.58 6.97
N GLN A 310 -14.22 20.25 6.33
CA GLN A 310 -14.27 20.11 4.88
C GLN A 310 -13.96 21.45 4.20
N VAL A 311 -13.21 21.38 3.11
CA VAL A 311 -12.81 22.51 2.27
C VAL A 311 -13.68 22.53 1.01
N ASP A 312 -14.01 23.69 0.43
CA ASP A 312 -14.94 23.74 -0.71
C ASP A 312 -14.39 23.07 -1.97
N ALA A 313 -13.11 23.29 -2.27
CA ALA A 313 -12.44 22.76 -3.46
C ALA A 313 -10.91 22.70 -3.29
N TRP A 314 -10.30 21.68 -3.89
CA TRP A 314 -8.84 21.61 -4.10
C TRP A 314 -8.39 22.44 -5.30
N SER A 315 -7.08 22.66 -5.43
CA SER A 315 -6.51 23.32 -6.62
C SER A 315 -6.49 22.38 -7.82
N GLU A 316 -6.50 22.92 -9.05
CA GLU A 316 -6.41 22.09 -10.26
C GLU A 316 -5.19 21.17 -10.28
N ASN A 317 -4.08 21.57 -9.63
CA ASN A 317 -2.85 20.78 -9.58
C ASN A 317 -3.02 19.49 -8.76
N VAL A 318 -3.86 19.52 -7.71
CA VAL A 318 -4.24 18.32 -6.94
C VAL A 318 -4.93 17.32 -7.86
N THR A 319 -5.96 17.75 -8.61
CA THR A 319 -6.68 16.88 -9.55
C THR A 319 -5.77 16.40 -10.71
N LYS A 320 -5.00 17.30 -11.32
CA LYS A 320 -4.06 16.97 -12.41
C LYS A 320 -2.98 15.97 -11.99
N ASN A 321 -2.56 15.97 -10.73
CA ASN A 321 -1.56 15.03 -10.23
C ASN A 321 -2.20 13.70 -9.80
N LEU A 322 -3.39 13.73 -9.19
CA LEU A 322 -4.18 12.54 -8.90
C LEU A 322 -4.43 11.69 -10.16
N LEU A 323 -4.86 12.33 -11.26
CA LEU A 323 -5.15 11.67 -12.53
C LEU A 323 -3.91 11.11 -13.27
N LYS A 324 -2.69 11.30 -12.74
CA LYS A 324 -1.45 10.71 -13.26
C LYS A 324 -1.01 9.47 -12.49
N LEU A 325 -1.66 9.14 -11.37
CA LEU A 325 -1.30 7.98 -10.55
C LEU A 325 -1.79 6.69 -11.23
N ALA A 326 -0.92 5.68 -11.28
CA ALA A 326 -1.29 4.34 -11.74
C ALA A 326 -2.32 3.70 -10.79
N ASP A 327 -3.23 2.89 -11.35
CA ASP A 327 -4.30 2.15 -10.65
C ASP A 327 -5.21 3.00 -9.72
N VAL A 328 -5.20 4.33 -9.86
CA VAL A 328 -5.89 5.25 -8.95
C VAL A 328 -7.41 5.04 -8.89
N GLY A 329 -8.04 4.57 -9.97
CA GLY A 329 -9.47 4.22 -9.98
C GLY A 329 -9.81 3.12 -8.97
N LYS A 330 -9.08 1.98 -9.03
CA LYS A 330 -9.25 0.84 -8.10
C LYS A 330 -9.02 1.25 -6.66
N GLU A 331 -7.96 2.03 -6.42
CA GLU A 331 -7.60 2.50 -5.08
C GLU A 331 -8.61 3.53 -4.54
N ILE A 332 -9.27 4.30 -5.41
CA ILE A 332 -10.40 5.16 -5.03
C ILE A 332 -11.61 4.32 -4.61
N SER A 333 -11.95 3.25 -5.35
CA SER A 333 -13.06 2.36 -4.97
C SER A 333 -12.86 1.72 -3.59
N ALA A 334 -11.62 1.45 -3.17
CA ALA A 334 -11.30 1.01 -1.81
C ALA A 334 -11.25 2.15 -0.77
N ALA A 335 -10.92 3.37 -1.19
CA ALA A 335 -10.76 4.52 -0.30
C ALA A 335 -12.08 5.22 0.08
N VAL A 336 -13.12 5.13 -0.76
CA VAL A 336 -14.44 5.73 -0.46
C VAL A 336 -15.13 5.08 0.73
N GLU A 337 -14.83 3.81 1.03
CA GLU A 337 -15.40 3.08 2.19
C GLU A 337 -14.84 3.55 3.53
N TRP A 338 -13.75 4.32 3.55
CA TRP A 338 -13.13 4.80 4.79
C TRP A 338 -13.93 5.95 5.40
N VAL A 339 -14.04 5.96 6.74
CA VAL A 339 -14.70 7.03 7.49
C VAL A 339 -14.00 8.36 7.21
N GLY A 340 -14.77 9.41 6.88
CA GLY A 340 -14.26 10.74 6.57
C GLY A 340 -13.71 10.91 5.15
N SER A 341 -13.84 9.90 4.28
CA SER A 341 -13.40 9.97 2.88
C SER A 341 -14.07 11.12 2.10
N GLU A 342 -15.29 11.50 2.47
CA GLU A 342 -16.03 12.61 1.87
C GLU A 342 -15.28 13.95 1.96
N LYS A 343 -14.53 14.17 3.05
CA LYS A 343 -13.75 15.41 3.25
C LYS A 343 -12.57 15.54 2.30
N PHE A 344 -12.12 14.44 1.69
CA PHE A 344 -11.11 14.43 0.64
C PHE A 344 -11.73 14.37 -0.77
N PHE A 345 -12.81 13.58 -0.95
CA PHE A 345 -13.42 13.35 -2.26
C PHE A 345 -14.38 14.46 -2.71
N VAL A 346 -15.26 14.97 -1.85
CA VAL A 346 -16.20 16.06 -2.23
C VAL A 346 -15.48 17.28 -2.84
N PRO A 347 -14.35 17.77 -2.28
CA PRO A 347 -13.63 18.91 -2.86
C PRO A 347 -12.80 18.56 -4.12
N LEU A 348 -12.71 17.28 -4.51
CA LEU A 348 -12.17 16.84 -5.81
C LEU A 348 -13.23 16.87 -6.92
N LEU A 349 -14.52 16.66 -6.60
CA LEU A 349 -15.56 16.34 -7.58
C LEU A 349 -15.67 17.39 -8.69
N ASN A 350 -15.70 18.68 -8.37
CA ASN A 350 -15.78 19.75 -9.37
C ASN A 350 -14.55 19.75 -10.32
N GLY A 351 -13.36 19.44 -9.81
CA GLY A 351 -12.14 19.30 -10.61
C GLY A 351 -12.14 18.08 -11.53
N LEU A 352 -12.84 17.00 -11.14
CA LEU A 352 -13.02 15.79 -11.94
C LEU A 352 -14.12 15.98 -13.00
N VAL A 353 -15.28 16.54 -12.62
CA VAL A 353 -16.42 16.81 -13.51
C VAL A 353 -16.04 17.78 -14.63
N SER A 354 -15.33 18.87 -14.31
CA SER A 354 -14.79 19.80 -15.32
C SER A 354 -13.74 19.18 -16.25
N ARG A 355 -13.29 17.95 -15.98
CA ARG A 355 -12.34 17.18 -16.79
C ARG A 355 -12.95 15.92 -17.41
N LEU A 356 -14.27 15.73 -17.37
CA LEU A 356 -14.97 14.58 -17.95
C LEU A 356 -14.55 14.17 -19.38
N PRO A 357 -14.23 15.10 -20.31
CA PRO A 357 -13.72 14.73 -21.64
C PRO A 357 -12.34 14.03 -21.64
N GLN A 358 -11.64 14.00 -20.51
CA GLN A 358 -10.37 13.27 -20.35
C GLN A 358 -10.67 11.81 -19.92
N PRO A 359 -10.20 10.79 -20.66
CA PRO A 359 -10.59 9.40 -20.41
C PRO A 359 -10.20 8.89 -19.02
N THR A 360 -9.09 9.37 -18.45
CA THR A 360 -8.69 9.03 -17.08
C THR A 360 -9.64 9.61 -16.03
N ALA A 361 -10.23 10.79 -16.26
CA ALA A 361 -11.21 11.39 -15.35
C ALA A 361 -12.56 10.68 -15.44
N GLN A 362 -12.98 10.30 -16.65
CA GLN A 362 -14.16 9.46 -16.86
C GLN A 362 -14.00 8.09 -16.18
N SER A 363 -12.86 7.40 -16.36
CA SER A 363 -12.57 6.13 -15.67
C SER A 363 -12.68 6.30 -14.16
N VAL A 364 -11.95 7.25 -13.57
CA VAL A 364 -11.96 7.49 -12.12
C VAL A 364 -13.35 7.78 -11.56
N LEU A 365 -14.17 8.57 -12.27
CA LEU A 365 -15.55 8.82 -11.84
C LEU A 365 -16.46 7.59 -12.02
N SER A 366 -16.18 6.76 -13.02
CA SER A 366 -16.91 5.51 -13.26
C SER A 366 -16.56 4.46 -12.19
N ASP A 367 -15.28 4.33 -11.85
CA ASP A 367 -14.75 3.46 -10.79
C ASP A 367 -15.27 3.90 -9.40
N LEU A 368 -15.41 5.21 -9.17
CA LEU A 368 -16.05 5.76 -7.97
C LEU A 368 -17.54 5.38 -7.91
N VAL A 369 -18.32 5.64 -8.97
CA VAL A 369 -19.76 5.30 -8.99
C VAL A 369 -20.00 3.79 -8.97
N ALA A 370 -19.04 2.99 -9.46
CA ALA A 370 -19.08 1.53 -9.45
C ALA A 370 -18.68 0.88 -8.12
N ALA A 371 -18.07 1.61 -7.18
CA ALA A 371 -17.66 1.07 -5.90
C ALA A 371 -18.89 0.60 -5.08
N PRO A 372 -18.77 -0.51 -4.33
CA PRO A 372 -19.93 -1.19 -3.73
C PRO A 372 -20.57 -0.41 -2.56
N ALA A 373 -19.81 0.45 -1.87
CA ALA A 373 -20.27 1.15 -0.67
C ALA A 373 -19.82 2.64 -0.65
N VAL A 374 -20.21 3.42 -1.67
CA VAL A 374 -19.97 4.87 -1.69
C VAL A 374 -20.96 5.59 -0.74
N PRO A 375 -20.49 6.49 0.14
CA PRO A 375 -21.38 7.35 0.93
C PRO A 375 -22.26 8.28 0.08
N ASP A 376 -23.54 8.44 0.46
CA ASP A 376 -24.47 9.41 -0.14
C ASP A 376 -23.96 10.86 -0.04
N SER A 377 -23.10 11.16 0.95
CA SER A 377 -22.40 12.44 1.10
C SER A 377 -21.41 12.76 -0.02
N ILE A 378 -20.97 11.75 -0.79
CA ILE A 378 -20.13 11.90 -2.00
C ILE A 378 -21.00 11.81 -3.26
N LEU A 379 -21.94 10.86 -3.30
CA LEU A 379 -22.79 10.64 -4.48
C LEU A 379 -23.77 11.80 -4.73
N THR A 380 -24.36 12.39 -3.70
CA THR A 380 -25.34 13.47 -3.87
C THR A 380 -24.70 14.74 -4.45
N PRO A 381 -23.55 15.24 -3.95
CA PRO A 381 -22.83 16.34 -4.60
C PRO A 381 -22.33 16.00 -6.02
N LEU A 382 -21.90 14.75 -6.27
CA LEU A 382 -21.48 14.32 -7.61
C LEU A 382 -22.66 14.36 -8.59
N ALA A 383 -23.80 13.79 -8.21
CA ALA A 383 -25.02 13.80 -9.02
C ALA A 383 -25.51 15.23 -9.28
N ALA A 384 -25.43 16.12 -8.29
CA ALA A 384 -25.78 17.54 -8.47
C ALA A 384 -24.85 18.24 -9.47
N LEU A 385 -23.53 18.04 -9.38
CA LEU A 385 -22.57 18.60 -10.34
C LEU A 385 -22.80 18.05 -11.77
N LEU A 386 -23.13 16.76 -11.90
CA LEU A 386 -23.43 16.14 -13.19
C LEU A 386 -24.76 16.62 -13.78
N LEU A 387 -25.82 16.75 -12.97
CA LEU A 387 -27.10 17.31 -13.39
C LEU A 387 -26.95 18.77 -13.85
N ALA A 388 -26.29 19.61 -13.06
CA ALA A 388 -26.00 21.01 -13.43
C ALA A 388 -25.18 21.08 -14.73
N SER A 389 -24.16 20.22 -14.89
CA SER A 389 -23.40 20.11 -16.13
C SER A 389 -24.26 19.68 -17.32
N ALA A 390 -25.19 18.73 -17.14
CA ALA A 390 -26.04 18.22 -18.21
C ALA A 390 -27.09 19.24 -18.67
N VAL A 391 -27.63 20.04 -17.74
CA VAL A 391 -28.55 21.16 -18.04
C VAL A 391 -27.81 22.29 -18.76
N ALA A 392 -26.58 22.61 -18.36
CA ALA A 392 -25.79 23.64 -19.02
C ALA A 392 -25.25 23.23 -20.41
N ALA A 393 -24.80 21.99 -20.56
CA ALA A 393 -24.30 21.44 -21.81
C ALA A 393 -24.45 19.90 -21.82
N PRO A 394 -25.44 19.33 -22.54
CA PRO A 394 -25.64 17.89 -22.57
C PRO A 394 -24.46 17.19 -23.28
N GLN A 395 -23.65 16.48 -22.51
CA GLN A 395 -22.53 15.66 -23.00
C GLN A 395 -22.80 14.18 -22.75
N GLU A 396 -22.39 13.33 -23.68
CA GLU A 396 -22.58 11.87 -23.61
C GLU A 396 -21.93 11.28 -22.35
N HIS A 397 -20.68 11.64 -22.05
CA HIS A 397 -19.96 11.23 -20.84
C HIS A 397 -20.75 11.55 -19.55
N THR A 398 -21.30 12.78 -19.44
CA THR A 398 -22.13 13.19 -18.30
C THR A 398 -23.42 12.36 -18.22
N ARG A 399 -24.08 12.10 -19.36
CA ARG A 399 -25.26 11.23 -19.41
C ARG A 399 -24.96 9.80 -18.99
N THR A 400 -23.84 9.20 -19.43
CA THR A 400 -23.48 7.82 -19.05
C THR A 400 -23.27 7.66 -17.54
N LEU A 401 -22.63 8.63 -16.88
CA LEU A 401 -22.49 8.62 -15.42
C LEU A 401 -23.83 8.83 -14.71
N LEU A 402 -24.69 9.74 -15.19
CA LEU A 402 -26.03 9.93 -14.63
C LEU A 402 -26.91 8.67 -14.73
N VAL A 403 -26.84 7.93 -15.85
CA VAL A 403 -27.48 6.61 -16.00
C VAL A 403 -26.91 5.61 -14.97
N SER A 404 -25.58 5.56 -14.80
CA SER A 404 -24.96 4.65 -13.82
C SER A 404 -25.37 4.98 -12.38
N ILE A 405 -25.45 6.26 -12.02
CA ILE A 405 -25.95 6.71 -10.71
C ILE A 405 -27.44 6.38 -10.56
N GLN A 406 -28.27 6.59 -11.58
CA GLN A 406 -29.69 6.22 -11.53
C GLN A 406 -29.89 4.72 -11.30
N GLN A 407 -29.10 3.87 -11.97
CA GLN A 407 -29.21 2.42 -11.88
C GLN A 407 -28.69 1.86 -10.55
N ARG A 408 -27.60 2.41 -10.00
CA ARG A 408 -26.94 1.89 -8.79
C ARG A 408 -27.35 2.63 -7.51
N HIS A 409 -27.56 3.94 -7.59
CA HIS A 409 -27.74 4.86 -6.47
C HIS A 409 -28.93 5.83 -6.67
N PRO A 410 -30.16 5.33 -6.93
CA PRO A 410 -31.31 6.17 -7.28
C PRO A 410 -31.79 7.11 -6.17
N SER A 411 -31.37 6.91 -4.91
CA SER A 411 -31.60 7.82 -3.78
C SER A 411 -30.79 9.11 -3.94
N ALA A 412 -29.48 8.99 -4.20
CA ALA A 412 -28.57 10.13 -4.37
C ALA A 412 -28.97 11.02 -5.56
N LEU A 413 -29.43 10.43 -6.67
CA LEU A 413 -29.93 11.22 -7.82
C LEU A 413 -31.19 12.01 -7.48
N ARG A 414 -32.12 11.43 -6.71
CA ARG A 414 -33.33 12.12 -6.24
C ARG A 414 -32.99 13.28 -5.31
N ALA A 415 -32.20 13.01 -4.26
CA ALA A 415 -31.72 14.04 -3.34
C ALA A 415 -30.97 15.18 -4.07
N ALA A 416 -30.14 14.85 -5.06
CA ALA A 416 -29.43 15.84 -5.87
C ALA A 416 -30.39 16.68 -6.74
N SER A 417 -31.44 16.07 -7.29
CA SER A 417 -32.46 16.81 -8.04
C SER A 417 -33.26 17.74 -7.14
N GLU A 418 -33.67 17.31 -5.94
CA GLU A 418 -34.37 18.14 -4.95
C GLU A 418 -33.51 19.33 -4.49
N VAL A 419 -32.21 19.10 -4.22
CA VAL A 419 -31.26 20.18 -3.83
C VAL A 419 -31.02 21.18 -4.97
N LEU A 420 -31.08 20.75 -6.23
CA LEU A 420 -30.95 21.65 -7.39
C LEU A 420 -32.23 22.38 -7.78
N THR A 421 -33.40 21.88 -7.41
CA THR A 421 -34.69 22.53 -7.70
C THR A 421 -35.18 23.42 -6.56
N GLN A 422 -34.75 23.17 -5.32
CA GLN A 422 -34.93 24.07 -4.19
C GLN A 422 -34.29 25.44 -4.50
N ASP A 423 -35.10 26.51 -4.35
CA ASP A 423 -34.76 27.91 -4.61
C ASP A 423 -34.22 28.25 -6.03
N ALA A 424 -34.33 27.32 -6.99
CA ALA A 424 -33.94 27.53 -8.38
C ALA A 424 -35.07 28.10 -9.24
N GLY A 425 -34.71 28.88 -10.28
CA GLY A 425 -35.69 29.43 -11.22
C GLY A 425 -36.29 28.36 -12.15
N GLU A 426 -37.51 28.61 -12.64
CA GLU A 426 -38.34 27.66 -13.43
C GLU A 426 -37.57 26.98 -14.58
N GLY A 427 -36.68 27.69 -15.27
CA GLY A 427 -35.88 27.13 -16.37
C GLY A 427 -34.85 26.06 -15.94
N VAL A 428 -34.31 26.15 -14.73
CA VAL A 428 -33.41 25.13 -14.17
C VAL A 428 -34.22 23.93 -13.70
N GLN A 429 -35.38 24.17 -13.07
CA GLN A 429 -36.30 23.12 -12.64
C GLN A 429 -36.76 22.27 -13.84
N ALA A 430 -37.29 22.91 -14.89
CA ALA A 430 -37.68 22.23 -16.12
C ALA A 430 -36.52 21.49 -16.81
N GLY A 431 -35.30 22.04 -16.77
CA GLY A 431 -34.10 21.39 -17.31
C GLY A 431 -33.71 20.13 -16.53
N VAL A 432 -33.70 20.19 -15.19
CA VAL A 432 -33.42 19.03 -14.33
C VAL A 432 -34.50 17.95 -14.51
N GLU A 433 -35.78 18.33 -14.50
CA GLU A 433 -36.89 17.42 -14.77
C GLU A 433 -36.77 16.75 -16.14
N GLN A 434 -36.48 17.51 -17.20
CA GLN A 434 -36.28 16.96 -18.55
C GLN A 434 -35.13 15.94 -18.58
N VAL A 435 -34.01 16.23 -17.91
CA VAL A 435 -32.89 15.28 -17.81
C VAL A 435 -33.31 14.02 -17.06
N VAL A 436 -33.93 14.14 -15.87
CA VAL A 436 -34.38 13.00 -15.05
C VAL A 436 -35.45 12.16 -15.77
N ILE A 437 -36.38 12.80 -16.50
CA ILE A 437 -37.37 12.10 -17.35
C ILE A 437 -36.67 11.38 -18.50
N SER A 438 -35.70 12.02 -19.18
CA SER A 438 -34.94 11.38 -20.27
C SER A 438 -34.07 10.19 -19.81
N LEU A 439 -33.82 10.08 -18.51
CA LEU A 439 -33.17 8.94 -17.86
C LEU A 439 -34.20 7.87 -17.45
N SER A 440 -35.46 8.25 -17.21
CA SER A 440 -36.50 7.36 -16.66
C SER A 440 -37.46 6.77 -17.70
N VAL A 441 -37.58 7.36 -18.90
CA VAL A 441 -38.47 6.86 -19.96
C VAL A 441 -37.89 5.61 -20.61
N VAL A 442 -38.47 4.47 -20.25
CA VAL A 442 -38.49 3.24 -21.05
C VAL A 442 -39.74 3.26 -21.95
N PHE A 443 -39.64 2.66 -23.15
CA PHE A 443 -40.65 2.47 -24.21
C PHE A 443 -40.84 3.55 -25.30
N GLY A 444 -41.00 3.04 -26.54
CA GLY A 444 -41.86 3.65 -27.56
C GLY A 444 -41.18 4.16 -28.85
N SER A 445 -41.13 3.32 -29.89
CA SER A 445 -41.51 3.71 -31.28
C SER A 445 -41.36 2.53 -32.28
N THR A 446 -42.39 2.29 -33.11
CA THR A 446 -42.50 1.30 -34.24
C THR A 446 -42.51 -0.22 -33.94
N PRO A 447 -43.51 -0.97 -34.47
CA PRO A 447 -43.62 -2.43 -34.33
C PRO A 447 -43.15 -3.20 -35.58
N GLY A 448 -42.16 -4.06 -35.39
CA GLY A 448 -41.53 -4.88 -36.44
C GLY A 448 -40.22 -5.42 -35.88
N ASP A 449 -39.20 -4.58 -35.92
CA ASP A 449 -37.81 -4.90 -35.54
C ASP A 449 -37.58 -4.95 -34.02
N LYS A 450 -38.56 -4.51 -33.20
CA LYS A 450 -38.33 -4.21 -31.77
C LYS A 450 -38.45 -5.36 -30.77
N LYS A 451 -38.94 -6.54 -31.17
CA LYS A 451 -39.05 -7.68 -30.23
C LYS A 451 -37.69 -8.08 -29.65
N CYS A 452 -36.62 -8.05 -30.45
CA CYS A 452 -35.27 -8.35 -30.01
C CYS A 452 -34.75 -7.29 -29.03
N ALA A 453 -34.86 -5.99 -29.39
CA ALA A 453 -34.43 -4.89 -28.53
C ALA A 453 -35.18 -4.83 -27.17
N ASP A 454 -36.50 -5.05 -27.18
CA ASP A 454 -37.31 -5.09 -25.97
C ASP A 454 -36.92 -6.27 -25.06
N LEU A 455 -36.60 -7.44 -25.64
CA LEU A 455 -36.10 -8.61 -24.90
C LEU A 455 -34.68 -8.38 -24.34
N VAL A 456 -33.79 -7.74 -25.10
CA VAL A 456 -32.44 -7.35 -24.63
C VAL A 456 -32.55 -6.42 -23.42
N LEU A 457 -33.43 -5.40 -23.48
CA LEU A 457 -33.64 -4.49 -22.36
C LEU A 457 -34.30 -5.18 -21.15
N ALA A 458 -35.34 -6.00 -21.38
CA ALA A 458 -36.00 -6.78 -20.33
C ALA A 458 -35.04 -7.77 -19.64
N SER A 459 -34.02 -8.26 -20.35
CA SER A 459 -32.97 -9.11 -19.76
C SER A 459 -32.15 -8.38 -18.68
N THR A 460 -32.15 -7.05 -18.63
CA THR A 460 -31.47 -6.22 -17.62
C THR A 460 -32.40 -5.72 -16.50
N SER A 461 -33.64 -6.22 -16.43
CA SER A 461 -34.61 -5.84 -15.39
C SER A 461 -34.14 -6.17 -13.97
N ALA A 462 -34.55 -5.38 -12.98
CA ALA A 462 -34.35 -5.70 -11.56
C ALA A 462 -35.09 -6.99 -11.14
N GLU A 463 -36.26 -7.25 -11.73
CA GLU A 463 -37.11 -8.41 -11.45
C GLU A 463 -36.55 -9.70 -12.09
N GLU A 464 -36.29 -10.73 -11.27
CA GLU A 464 -35.65 -11.97 -11.75
C GLU A 464 -36.52 -12.78 -12.72
N ASP A 465 -37.85 -12.85 -12.49
CA ASP A 465 -38.78 -13.53 -13.39
C ASP A 465 -38.81 -12.88 -14.78
N VAL A 466 -38.73 -11.55 -14.83
CA VAL A 466 -38.67 -10.79 -16.09
C VAL A 466 -37.37 -11.10 -16.84
N ARG A 467 -36.22 -11.14 -16.15
CA ARG A 467 -34.95 -11.56 -16.76
C ARG A 467 -35.01 -13.00 -17.27
N ALA A 468 -35.57 -13.93 -16.49
CA ALA A 468 -35.66 -15.34 -16.88
C ALA A 468 -36.60 -15.58 -18.07
N ILE A 469 -37.71 -14.84 -18.17
CA ILE A 469 -38.59 -14.85 -19.35
C ILE A 469 -37.85 -14.25 -20.56
N ALA A 470 -37.17 -13.12 -20.39
CA ALA A 470 -36.41 -12.47 -21.46
C ALA A 470 -35.31 -13.37 -22.03
N VAL A 471 -34.53 -14.04 -21.20
CA VAL A 471 -33.46 -14.98 -21.63
C VAL A 471 -34.02 -16.13 -22.48
N ARG A 472 -35.16 -16.74 -22.09
CA ARG A 472 -35.82 -17.77 -22.91
C ARG A 472 -36.32 -17.20 -24.25
N GLY A 473 -36.83 -15.97 -24.25
CA GLY A 473 -37.22 -15.26 -25.46
C GLY A 473 -36.04 -14.99 -26.40
N LEU A 474 -34.90 -14.56 -25.87
CA LEU A 474 -33.66 -14.31 -26.61
C LEU A 474 -33.11 -15.59 -27.25
N LEU A 475 -33.04 -16.70 -26.52
CA LEU A 475 -32.63 -18.01 -27.05
C LEU A 475 -33.56 -18.49 -28.18
N ALA A 476 -34.87 -18.30 -28.04
CA ALA A 476 -35.84 -18.66 -29.07
C ALA A 476 -35.77 -17.75 -30.32
N ALA A 477 -35.42 -16.47 -30.14
CA ALA A 477 -35.30 -15.51 -31.24
C ALA A 477 -34.07 -15.75 -32.13
N LEU A 478 -32.97 -16.25 -31.57
CA LEU A 478 -31.69 -16.41 -32.27
C LEU A 478 -31.80 -17.24 -33.57
N GLY A 479 -32.67 -18.25 -33.59
CA GLY A 479 -32.88 -19.11 -34.77
C GLY A 479 -33.62 -18.45 -35.94
N ALA A 480 -34.12 -17.22 -35.77
CA ALA A 480 -34.88 -16.47 -36.78
C ALA A 480 -34.49 -14.97 -36.85
N ALA A 481 -33.38 -14.58 -36.21
CA ALA A 481 -32.93 -13.20 -36.15
C ALA A 481 -32.18 -12.75 -37.42
N GLU A 482 -32.23 -11.45 -37.73
CA GLU A 482 -31.33 -10.84 -38.70
C GLU A 482 -29.93 -10.62 -38.09
N ALA A 483 -28.89 -10.55 -38.92
CA ALA A 483 -27.50 -10.56 -38.47
C ALA A 483 -27.14 -9.43 -37.46
N ALA A 484 -27.79 -8.26 -37.55
CA ALA A 484 -27.58 -7.15 -36.61
C ALA A 484 -28.25 -7.39 -35.24
N ASP A 485 -29.43 -8.02 -35.23
CA ASP A 485 -30.08 -8.45 -33.99
C ASP A 485 -29.32 -9.61 -33.34
N GLU A 486 -28.75 -10.51 -34.14
CA GLU A 486 -28.03 -11.69 -33.67
C GLU A 486 -26.84 -11.33 -32.76
N GLU A 487 -26.05 -10.31 -33.09
CA GLU A 487 -24.93 -9.83 -32.27
C GLU A 487 -25.42 -9.21 -30.94
N SER A 488 -26.49 -8.43 -30.99
CA SER A 488 -27.14 -7.83 -29.81
C SER A 488 -27.69 -8.90 -28.85
N ILE A 489 -28.37 -9.92 -29.39
CA ILE A 489 -28.90 -11.07 -28.65
C ILE A 489 -27.75 -11.85 -28.00
N LYS A 490 -26.67 -12.15 -28.74
CA LYS A 490 -25.49 -12.85 -28.21
C LYS A 490 -24.88 -12.09 -27.03
N SER A 491 -24.65 -10.79 -27.17
CA SER A 491 -24.11 -9.93 -26.10
C SER A 491 -25.00 -9.94 -24.85
N ALA A 492 -26.32 -9.81 -25.03
CA ALA A 492 -27.27 -9.83 -23.93
C ALA A 492 -27.32 -11.18 -23.17
N LEU A 493 -27.24 -12.31 -23.90
CA LEU A 493 -27.18 -13.65 -23.31
C LEU A 493 -25.87 -13.87 -22.52
N LEU A 494 -24.73 -13.43 -23.07
CA LEU A 494 -23.43 -13.52 -22.40
C LEU A 494 -23.39 -12.68 -21.12
N ALA A 495 -24.00 -11.50 -21.12
CA ALA A 495 -24.11 -10.64 -19.93
C ALA A 495 -24.97 -11.26 -18.79
N ARG A 496 -25.73 -12.33 -19.06
CA ARG A 496 -26.46 -13.11 -18.04
C ARG A 496 -25.66 -14.28 -17.47
N ALA A 497 -24.46 -14.58 -17.98
CA ALA A 497 -23.54 -15.53 -17.34
C ALA A 497 -23.01 -15.06 -15.97
N HIS A 498 -23.26 -13.79 -15.61
CA HIS A 498 -22.95 -13.21 -14.30
C HIS A 498 -24.22 -12.89 -13.47
N ASP A 499 -25.39 -13.48 -13.81
CA ASP A 499 -26.64 -13.21 -13.07
C ASP A 499 -26.62 -13.81 -11.66
N SER A 500 -27.20 -13.09 -10.70
CA SER A 500 -27.31 -13.52 -9.30
C SER A 500 -28.49 -14.46 -9.04
N SER A 501 -29.39 -14.66 -10.00
CA SER A 501 -30.52 -15.57 -9.89
C SER A 501 -30.26 -16.90 -10.60
N ALA A 502 -30.41 -18.00 -9.86
CA ALA A 502 -30.32 -19.35 -10.42
C ALA A 502 -31.40 -19.63 -11.48
N ALA A 503 -32.59 -19.02 -11.37
CA ALA A 503 -33.67 -19.21 -12.35
C ALA A 503 -33.36 -18.58 -13.71
N VAL A 504 -32.55 -17.50 -13.73
CA VAL A 504 -32.08 -16.85 -14.97
C VAL A 504 -30.96 -17.67 -15.60
N LEU A 505 -30.05 -18.25 -14.80
CA LEU A 505 -29.00 -19.15 -15.28
C LEU A 505 -29.56 -20.48 -15.80
N ASP A 506 -30.55 -21.06 -15.11
CA ASP A 506 -31.29 -22.23 -15.62
C ASP A 506 -31.93 -21.88 -16.97
N ALA A 507 -32.57 -20.71 -17.09
CA ALA A 507 -33.11 -20.24 -18.37
C ALA A 507 -32.04 -20.10 -19.47
N LEU A 508 -30.81 -19.69 -19.14
CA LEU A 508 -29.69 -19.56 -20.07
C LEU A 508 -29.14 -20.93 -20.52
N TYR A 509 -29.05 -21.90 -19.61
CA TYR A 509 -28.45 -23.22 -19.88
C TYR A 509 -29.44 -24.31 -20.33
N VAL A 510 -30.75 -24.01 -20.40
CA VAL A 510 -31.79 -24.94 -20.87
C VAL A 510 -31.59 -25.40 -22.33
N GLN A 511 -30.87 -24.65 -23.18
CA GLN A 511 -30.58 -25.03 -24.58
C GLN A 511 -29.08 -24.93 -24.94
N PRO A 512 -28.24 -25.89 -24.50
CA PRO A 512 -26.82 -25.93 -24.84
C PRO A 512 -26.56 -25.95 -26.36
N THR A 513 -27.45 -26.58 -27.14
CA THR A 513 -27.35 -26.65 -28.61
C THR A 513 -27.43 -25.28 -29.31
N ILE A 514 -28.00 -24.26 -28.65
CA ILE A 514 -28.04 -22.88 -29.15
C ILE A 514 -26.89 -22.05 -28.54
N LEU A 515 -26.58 -22.27 -27.26
CA LEU A 515 -25.56 -21.50 -26.55
C LEU A 515 -24.11 -21.88 -26.95
N LEU A 516 -23.81 -23.17 -27.13
CA LEU A 516 -22.44 -23.62 -27.43
C LEU A 516 -21.92 -23.11 -28.80
N PRO A 517 -22.72 -23.01 -29.87
CA PRO A 517 -22.29 -22.31 -31.09
C PRO A 517 -21.93 -20.83 -30.90
N ILE A 518 -22.55 -20.11 -29.94
CA ILE A 518 -22.16 -18.73 -29.59
C ILE A 518 -20.80 -18.74 -28.90
N LEU A 519 -20.58 -19.72 -28.02
CA LEU A 519 -19.34 -19.90 -27.26
C LEU A 519 -18.22 -20.60 -28.06
N ALA A 520 -18.42 -20.88 -29.35
CA ALA A 520 -17.40 -21.50 -30.20
C ALA A 520 -16.31 -20.52 -30.67
N ASP A 521 -16.57 -19.21 -30.62
CA ASP A 521 -15.58 -18.18 -30.94
C ASP A 521 -14.68 -17.91 -29.72
N ALA A 522 -13.36 -18.00 -29.89
CA ALA A 522 -12.39 -17.98 -28.80
C ALA A 522 -12.47 -16.73 -27.87
N PRO A 523 -12.51 -15.48 -28.37
CA PRO A 523 -12.69 -14.31 -27.50
C PRO A 523 -14.03 -14.32 -26.75
N VAL A 524 -15.10 -14.83 -27.37
CA VAL A 524 -16.42 -14.95 -26.73
C VAL A 524 -16.40 -16.01 -25.61
N ALA A 525 -15.76 -17.15 -25.87
CA ALA A 525 -15.53 -18.19 -24.87
C ALA A 525 -14.74 -17.65 -23.66
N GLN A 526 -13.64 -16.92 -23.91
CA GLN A 526 -12.82 -16.31 -22.86
C GLN A 526 -13.61 -15.28 -22.04
N ALA A 527 -14.41 -14.41 -22.68
CA ALA A 527 -15.27 -13.45 -21.98
C ALA A 527 -16.35 -14.14 -21.12
N TYR A 528 -16.94 -15.23 -21.62
CA TYR A 528 -17.88 -16.05 -20.86
C TYR A 528 -17.23 -16.73 -19.64
N VAL A 529 -16.04 -17.32 -19.80
CA VAL A 529 -15.30 -17.93 -18.68
C VAL A 529 -14.97 -16.88 -17.61
N ALA A 530 -14.54 -15.69 -18.00
CA ALA A 530 -14.29 -14.58 -17.07
C ALA A 530 -15.57 -14.14 -16.32
N ALA A 531 -16.71 -14.07 -17.00
CA ALA A 531 -17.99 -13.72 -16.37
C ALA A 531 -18.44 -14.76 -15.33
N VAL A 532 -18.33 -16.05 -15.65
CA VAL A 532 -18.66 -17.17 -14.74
C VAL A 532 -17.65 -17.26 -13.59
N SER A 533 -16.36 -17.07 -13.86
CA SER A 533 -15.29 -16.98 -12.86
C SER A 533 -15.62 -15.90 -11.80
N ALA A 534 -15.93 -14.68 -12.25
CA ALA A 534 -16.33 -13.58 -11.37
C ALA A 534 -17.64 -13.86 -10.60
N ALA A 535 -18.60 -14.57 -11.20
CA ALA A 535 -19.84 -14.96 -10.52
C ALA A 535 -19.57 -15.98 -9.39
N LEU A 536 -18.61 -16.88 -9.62
CA LEU A 536 -18.21 -17.93 -8.67
C LEU A 536 -17.27 -17.44 -7.56
N THR A 537 -16.58 -16.30 -7.72
CA THR A 537 -15.77 -15.68 -6.66
C THR A 537 -16.60 -14.86 -5.66
N ASN A 538 -17.71 -14.25 -6.11
CA ASN A 538 -18.50 -13.28 -5.35
C ASN A 538 -19.44 -13.92 -4.31
N SER A 539 -18.89 -14.76 -3.41
CA SER A 539 -19.62 -15.48 -2.35
C SER A 539 -20.92 -16.18 -2.84
N PRO A 540 -20.85 -17.00 -3.91
CA PRO A 540 -22.04 -17.50 -4.59
C PRO A 540 -22.89 -18.42 -3.71
N SER A 541 -24.21 -18.38 -3.94
CA SER A 541 -25.12 -19.36 -3.36
C SER A 541 -24.84 -20.76 -3.92
N ARG A 542 -25.14 -21.81 -3.15
CA ARG A 542 -24.96 -23.20 -3.60
C ARG A 542 -25.81 -23.53 -4.84
N ALA A 543 -26.89 -22.79 -5.08
CA ALA A 543 -27.70 -22.92 -6.29
C ALA A 543 -26.94 -22.40 -7.53
N LEU A 544 -26.36 -21.19 -7.46
CA LEU A 544 -25.55 -20.62 -8.55
C LEU A 544 -24.35 -21.54 -8.90
N VAL A 545 -23.62 -22.00 -7.89
CA VAL A 545 -22.49 -22.94 -8.08
C VAL A 545 -22.95 -24.22 -8.78
N ARG A 546 -24.12 -24.77 -8.40
CA ARG A 546 -24.67 -25.98 -9.03
C ARG A 546 -25.04 -25.74 -10.50
N VAL A 547 -25.69 -24.63 -10.82
CA VAL A 547 -26.20 -24.36 -12.18
C VAL A 547 -25.05 -24.13 -13.15
N HIS A 548 -24.07 -23.29 -12.79
CA HIS A 548 -22.86 -23.11 -13.61
C HIS A 548 -22.06 -24.41 -13.76
N LEU A 549 -21.76 -25.11 -12.65
CA LEU A 549 -20.89 -26.28 -12.71
C LEU A 549 -21.57 -27.51 -13.31
N ALA A 550 -22.91 -27.60 -13.33
CA ALA A 550 -23.60 -28.64 -14.10
C ALA A 550 -23.39 -28.42 -15.61
N PHE A 551 -23.64 -27.21 -16.10
CA PHE A 551 -23.42 -26.88 -17.51
C PHE A 551 -21.95 -27.04 -17.92
N LEU A 552 -21.01 -26.59 -17.08
CA LEU A 552 -19.58 -26.71 -17.35
C LEU A 552 -19.05 -28.14 -17.23
N ALA A 553 -19.59 -28.97 -16.32
CA ALA A 553 -19.20 -30.37 -16.19
C ALA A 553 -19.42 -31.15 -17.50
N ASP A 554 -20.56 -30.91 -18.15
CA ASP A 554 -20.99 -31.67 -19.32
C ASP A 554 -20.43 -31.14 -20.65
N ASN A 555 -20.05 -29.85 -20.72
CA ASN A 555 -19.68 -29.16 -21.98
C ASN A 555 -18.24 -28.62 -21.99
N PHE A 556 -17.36 -29.17 -21.14
CA PHE A 556 -16.03 -28.62 -20.85
C PHE A 556 -15.10 -28.45 -22.06
N SER A 557 -15.12 -29.39 -23.02
CA SER A 557 -14.26 -29.35 -24.21
C SER A 557 -14.54 -28.23 -25.20
N HIS A 558 -15.64 -27.50 -25.04
CA HIS A 558 -15.93 -26.31 -25.83
C HIS A 558 -15.06 -25.10 -25.43
N PHE A 559 -14.29 -25.19 -24.35
CA PHE A 559 -13.50 -24.11 -23.79
C PHE A 559 -12.01 -24.44 -23.73
N GLU A 560 -11.15 -23.43 -23.53
CA GLU A 560 -9.77 -23.65 -23.13
C GLU A 560 -9.72 -24.28 -21.73
N GLY A 561 -9.59 -25.60 -21.69
CA GLY A 561 -9.80 -26.40 -20.49
C GLY A 561 -8.99 -25.97 -19.27
N GLN A 562 -7.75 -25.49 -19.44
CA GLN A 562 -6.93 -25.09 -18.29
C GLN A 562 -7.56 -23.93 -17.51
N GLY A 563 -7.79 -22.78 -18.15
CA GLY A 563 -8.30 -21.58 -17.47
C GLY A 563 -9.67 -21.82 -16.84
N LEU A 564 -10.57 -22.48 -17.58
CA LEU A 564 -11.89 -22.86 -17.09
C LEU A 564 -11.80 -23.80 -15.86
N PHE A 565 -10.97 -24.83 -15.92
CA PHE A 565 -10.78 -25.74 -14.78
C PHE A 565 -10.24 -25.00 -13.56
N GLU A 566 -9.19 -24.22 -13.77
CA GLU A 566 -8.46 -23.53 -12.73
C GLU A 566 -9.26 -22.44 -12.01
N GLU A 567 -10.10 -21.71 -12.74
CA GLU A 567 -10.91 -20.62 -12.19
C GLU A 567 -12.29 -21.07 -11.71
N CYS A 568 -13.00 -21.88 -12.49
CA CYS A 568 -14.39 -22.22 -12.18
C CYS A 568 -14.52 -23.53 -11.39
N VAL A 569 -13.70 -24.56 -11.66
CA VAL A 569 -13.90 -25.91 -11.08
C VAL A 569 -13.04 -26.13 -9.83
N PHE A 570 -11.73 -25.93 -9.95
CA PHE A 570 -10.72 -26.23 -8.93
C PHE A 570 -11.02 -25.64 -7.53
N PRO A 571 -11.54 -24.40 -7.39
CA PRO A 571 -11.83 -23.82 -6.06
C PRO A 571 -12.91 -24.57 -5.25
N PHE A 572 -13.71 -25.42 -5.88
CA PHE A 572 -14.83 -26.12 -5.25
C PHE A 572 -14.56 -27.61 -4.97
N LEU A 573 -13.40 -28.15 -5.36
CA LEU A 573 -13.10 -29.59 -5.23
C LEU A 573 -12.67 -30.02 -3.82
N LEU A 574 -12.16 -29.10 -2.99
CA LEU A 574 -11.61 -29.42 -1.67
C LEU A 574 -12.70 -29.70 -0.62
N PHE A 575 -12.67 -30.89 0.00
CA PHE A 575 -13.47 -31.17 1.18
C PHE A 575 -12.94 -30.42 2.41
N SER A 576 -13.80 -29.61 3.03
CA SER A 576 -13.49 -28.90 4.28
C SER A 576 -14.74 -28.77 5.14
N LYS A 577 -14.59 -28.56 6.46
CA LYS A 577 -15.71 -28.45 7.41
C LYS A 577 -16.79 -27.46 6.96
N GLY A 578 -16.40 -26.32 6.35
CA GLY A 578 -17.32 -25.27 5.89
C GLY A 578 -17.86 -25.44 4.46
N LYS A 579 -17.29 -26.30 3.62
CA LYS A 579 -17.70 -26.46 2.19
C LYS A 579 -18.01 -27.91 1.77
N LYS A 580 -17.98 -28.88 2.69
CA LYS A 580 -18.19 -30.32 2.41
C LYS A 580 -19.40 -30.64 1.52
N GLU A 581 -20.53 -29.98 1.73
CA GLU A 581 -21.76 -30.22 0.94
C GLU A 581 -21.68 -29.63 -0.47
N THR A 582 -20.95 -28.53 -0.64
CA THR A 582 -20.69 -27.94 -1.97
C THR A 582 -19.68 -28.80 -2.72
N ALA A 583 -18.57 -29.19 -2.09
CA ALA A 583 -17.59 -30.08 -2.69
C ALA A 583 -18.21 -31.42 -3.09
N ARG A 584 -18.99 -32.05 -2.21
CA ARG A 584 -19.75 -33.26 -2.51
C ARG A 584 -20.65 -33.08 -3.74
N MET A 585 -21.42 -31.99 -3.78
CA MET A 585 -22.31 -31.70 -4.90
C MET A 585 -21.55 -31.52 -6.22
N VAL A 586 -20.39 -30.86 -6.21
CA VAL A 586 -19.53 -30.69 -7.41
C VAL A 586 -18.93 -32.03 -7.86
N TRP A 587 -18.42 -32.86 -6.94
CA TRP A 587 -17.96 -34.21 -7.27
C TRP A 587 -19.10 -35.09 -7.82
N GLU A 588 -20.30 -35.01 -7.24
CA GLU A 588 -21.51 -35.68 -7.75
C GLU A 588 -21.98 -35.15 -9.12
N LEU A 589 -21.62 -33.93 -9.53
CA LEU A 589 -21.87 -33.43 -10.88
C LEU A 589 -20.82 -34.00 -11.85
N ILE A 590 -19.53 -33.87 -11.54
CA ILE A 590 -18.42 -34.35 -12.39
C ILE A 590 -18.52 -35.88 -12.60
N ALA A 591 -19.00 -36.63 -11.60
CA ALA A 591 -19.23 -38.07 -11.71
C ALA A 591 -20.38 -38.49 -12.65
N ARG A 592 -21.33 -37.60 -12.97
CA ARG A 592 -22.44 -37.92 -13.88
C ARG A 592 -22.00 -37.94 -15.35
N SER A 593 -21.02 -37.12 -15.67
CA SER A 593 -20.41 -37.02 -17.00
C SER A 593 -19.01 -37.66 -17.06
N GLU A 594 -18.63 -38.46 -16.06
CA GLU A 594 -17.41 -39.27 -16.09
C GLU A 594 -17.48 -40.28 -17.25
N GLY A 595 -16.53 -40.19 -18.18
CA GLY A 595 -16.47 -41.03 -19.38
C GLY A 595 -17.24 -40.49 -20.60
N ALA A 596 -17.93 -39.35 -20.49
CA ALA A 596 -18.39 -38.62 -21.66
C ALA A 596 -17.21 -37.89 -22.33
N ASP A 597 -17.02 -38.09 -23.63
CA ASP A 597 -16.01 -37.35 -24.40
C ASP A 597 -16.32 -35.85 -24.34
N GLY A 598 -15.39 -35.11 -23.75
CA GLY A 598 -15.49 -33.65 -23.61
C GLY A 598 -16.01 -33.11 -22.28
N ALA A 599 -16.30 -33.96 -21.30
CA ALA A 599 -16.66 -33.54 -19.95
C ALA A 599 -15.45 -33.15 -19.06
N VAL A 600 -15.68 -32.45 -17.94
CA VAL A 600 -14.63 -32.12 -16.93
C VAL A 600 -13.88 -33.37 -16.47
N GLY A 601 -14.56 -34.50 -16.28
CA GLY A 601 -13.93 -35.75 -15.85
C GLY A 601 -12.94 -36.34 -16.85
N ALA A 602 -13.04 -35.97 -18.14
CA ALA A 602 -12.12 -36.38 -19.19
C ALA A 602 -10.87 -35.47 -19.29
N TYR A 603 -10.87 -34.29 -18.64
CA TYR A 603 -9.72 -33.39 -18.59
C TYR A 603 -8.51 -34.09 -17.99
N GLU A 604 -7.33 -33.85 -18.57
CA GLU A 604 -6.12 -34.64 -18.27
C GLU A 604 -5.76 -34.67 -16.77
N VAL A 605 -5.86 -33.54 -16.07
CA VAL A 605 -5.56 -33.43 -14.63
C VAL A 605 -6.60 -34.15 -13.77
N MET A 606 -7.85 -34.28 -14.23
CA MET A 606 -8.98 -34.87 -13.50
C MET A 606 -9.14 -36.39 -13.69
N ARG A 607 -8.40 -36.99 -14.62
CA ARG A 607 -8.53 -38.40 -14.99
C ARG A 607 -8.36 -39.32 -13.77
N GLY A 608 -9.39 -40.11 -13.47
CA GLY A 608 -9.39 -41.04 -12.32
C GLY A 608 -9.50 -40.38 -10.94
N CYS A 609 -9.59 -39.04 -10.84
CA CYS A 609 -9.79 -38.36 -9.55
C CYS A 609 -11.19 -38.64 -8.97
N VAL A 610 -12.21 -38.77 -9.83
CA VAL A 610 -13.57 -39.13 -9.41
C VAL A 610 -13.58 -40.53 -8.81
N GLY A 611 -12.97 -41.52 -9.47
CA GLY A 611 -12.81 -42.87 -8.91
C GLY A 611 -12.06 -42.91 -7.57
N ALA A 612 -11.02 -42.08 -7.40
CA ALA A 612 -10.32 -41.95 -6.11
C ALA A 612 -11.23 -41.38 -5.00
N TRP A 613 -12.02 -40.36 -5.31
CA TRP A 613 -13.03 -39.81 -4.40
C TRP A 613 -14.15 -40.82 -4.09
N GLN A 614 -14.71 -41.49 -5.10
CA GLN A 614 -15.76 -42.51 -4.93
C GLN A 614 -15.27 -43.67 -4.05
N TRP A 615 -14.04 -44.13 -4.24
CA TRP A 615 -13.45 -45.20 -3.42
C TRP A 615 -13.40 -44.83 -1.93
N GLN A 616 -12.97 -43.60 -1.60
CA GLN A 616 -13.00 -43.11 -0.21
C GLN A 616 -14.43 -42.94 0.31
N LEU A 617 -15.36 -42.46 -0.53
CA LEU A 617 -16.77 -42.35 -0.15
C LEU A 617 -17.38 -43.72 0.17
N ASP A 618 -17.10 -44.75 -0.63
CA ASP A 618 -17.61 -46.11 -0.45
C ASP A 618 -16.97 -46.82 0.74
N LYS A 619 -15.65 -46.68 0.92
CA LYS A 619 -14.91 -47.19 2.08
C LYS A 619 -15.46 -46.66 3.40
N HIS A 620 -15.98 -45.43 3.40
CA HIS A 620 -16.56 -44.76 4.57
C HIS A 620 -18.11 -44.71 4.56
N LYS A 621 -18.79 -45.43 3.65
CA LYS A 621 -20.26 -45.63 3.74
C LYS A 621 -20.58 -46.59 4.89
N PRO A 622 -21.60 -46.31 5.72
CA PRO A 622 -22.07 -47.26 6.72
C PRO A 622 -22.64 -48.52 6.02
N ALA A 623 -22.27 -49.70 6.52
CA ALA A 623 -22.83 -50.96 6.04
C ALA A 623 -24.34 -51.00 6.27
N ALA A 624 -25.11 -51.38 5.25
CA ALA A 624 -26.57 -51.40 5.30
C ALA A 624 -27.07 -52.27 6.48
N GLY A 625 -27.77 -51.64 7.43
CA GLY A 625 -28.38 -52.32 8.57
C GLY A 625 -27.67 -52.15 9.93
N LYS A 626 -26.58 -51.38 10.03
CA LYS A 626 -26.07 -50.90 11.33
C LYS A 626 -26.23 -49.40 11.47
N GLY A 627 -26.86 -48.97 12.56
CA GLY A 627 -26.95 -47.57 12.95
C GLY A 627 -25.58 -47.02 13.38
N ASP A 628 -25.45 -45.71 13.22
CA ASP A 628 -24.33 -44.85 13.63
C ASP A 628 -22.96 -45.16 13.01
N ALA A 629 -22.48 -44.24 12.17
CA ALA A 629 -21.19 -44.33 11.51
C ALA A 629 -20.05 -43.88 12.45
N GLU A 630 -19.35 -44.84 13.06
CA GLU A 630 -18.09 -44.63 13.81
C GLU A 630 -16.90 -44.32 12.88
N GLY A 631 -17.04 -43.28 12.04
CA GLY A 631 -15.97 -42.76 11.19
C GLY A 631 -15.85 -41.25 11.36
N ASN A 632 -14.72 -40.76 11.86
CA ASN A 632 -14.48 -39.34 12.06
C ASN A 632 -14.66 -38.58 10.71
N PRO A 633 -15.62 -37.65 10.59
CA PRO A 633 -15.87 -36.94 9.34
C PRO A 633 -14.66 -36.17 8.80
N VAL A 634 -13.67 -35.85 9.65
CA VAL A 634 -12.45 -35.15 9.26
C VAL A 634 -11.46 -36.08 8.56
N GLU A 635 -11.37 -37.35 8.98
CA GLU A 635 -10.38 -38.32 8.48
C GLU A 635 -10.68 -38.77 7.05
N TRP A 636 -11.96 -39.06 6.72
CA TRP A 636 -12.32 -39.39 5.34
C TRP A 636 -12.14 -38.19 4.41
N MET A 637 -12.47 -36.96 4.86
CA MET A 637 -12.27 -35.74 4.06
C MET A 637 -10.78 -35.50 3.78
N ALA A 638 -9.92 -35.68 4.78
CA ALA A 638 -8.48 -35.59 4.61
C ALA A 638 -7.96 -36.66 3.63
N SER A 639 -8.42 -37.91 3.79
CA SER A 639 -8.02 -39.03 2.94
C SER A 639 -8.46 -38.82 1.47
N ALA A 640 -9.70 -38.38 1.25
CA ALA A 640 -10.23 -38.05 -0.08
C ALA A 640 -9.46 -36.89 -0.74
N ASN A 641 -9.16 -35.82 0.00
CA ASN A 641 -8.35 -34.72 -0.52
C ASN A 641 -6.93 -35.17 -0.90
N MET A 642 -6.32 -36.03 -0.08
CA MET A 642 -4.98 -36.58 -0.32
C MET A 642 -4.93 -37.49 -1.56
N ASP A 643 -5.88 -38.42 -1.71
CA ASP A 643 -5.93 -39.34 -2.85
C ASP A 643 -6.22 -38.61 -4.16
N VAL A 644 -7.14 -37.63 -4.14
CA VAL A 644 -7.41 -36.76 -5.30
C VAL A 644 -6.17 -35.95 -5.66
N ALA A 645 -5.48 -35.35 -4.68
CA ALA A 645 -4.28 -34.56 -4.92
C ALA A 645 -3.12 -35.40 -5.46
N ALA A 646 -2.96 -36.63 -4.98
CA ALA A 646 -1.99 -37.60 -5.49
C ALA A 646 -2.29 -37.97 -6.96
N ARG A 647 -3.57 -38.22 -7.30
CA ARG A 647 -3.96 -38.51 -8.69
C ARG A 647 -3.76 -37.32 -9.62
N MET A 648 -4.11 -36.10 -9.18
CA MET A 648 -3.83 -34.88 -9.94
C MET A 648 -2.32 -34.70 -10.19
N ALA A 649 -1.48 -34.94 -9.19
CA ALA A 649 -0.03 -34.85 -9.33
C ALA A 649 0.54 -35.88 -10.32
N GLU A 650 0.06 -37.12 -10.30
CA GLU A 650 0.43 -38.17 -11.27
C GLU A 650 0.00 -37.79 -12.70
N ASN A 651 -1.21 -37.27 -12.87
CA ASN A 651 -1.70 -36.77 -14.15
C ASN A 651 -0.87 -35.59 -14.68
N ILE A 652 -0.49 -34.64 -13.82
CA ILE A 652 0.40 -33.52 -14.18
C ILE A 652 1.78 -34.03 -14.59
N LEU A 653 2.36 -34.98 -13.84
CA LEU A 653 3.68 -35.55 -14.09
C LEU A 653 3.75 -36.33 -15.41
N THR A 654 2.65 -36.99 -15.80
CA THR A 654 2.55 -37.79 -17.03
C THR A 654 2.07 -36.99 -18.25
N SER A 655 1.59 -35.77 -18.05
CA SER A 655 1.13 -34.88 -19.13
C SER A 655 2.28 -34.35 -19.99
N ALA A 656 2.07 -34.33 -21.30
CA ALA A 656 2.93 -33.62 -22.24
C ALA A 656 2.94 -32.08 -22.03
N GLN A 657 1.95 -31.56 -21.29
CA GLN A 657 1.80 -30.15 -20.92
C GLN A 657 2.29 -29.86 -19.49
N TYR A 658 3.19 -30.66 -18.92
CA TYR A 658 3.74 -30.52 -17.55
C TYR A 658 4.00 -29.07 -17.11
N GLU A 659 4.76 -28.29 -17.89
CA GLU A 659 5.11 -26.90 -17.55
C GLU A 659 3.88 -25.97 -17.48
N ARG A 660 2.89 -26.20 -18.34
CA ARG A 660 1.65 -25.43 -18.38
C ARG A 660 0.84 -25.67 -17.10
N HIS A 661 0.69 -26.92 -16.69
CA HIS A 661 -0.01 -27.29 -15.45
C HIS A 661 0.76 -26.86 -14.19
N LEU A 662 2.10 -26.95 -14.21
CA LEU A 662 2.93 -26.47 -13.11
C LEU A 662 2.79 -24.96 -12.94
N ALA A 663 2.80 -24.18 -14.03
CA ALA A 663 2.57 -22.73 -13.96
C ALA A 663 1.20 -22.38 -13.37
N GLY A 664 0.13 -23.08 -13.77
CA GLY A 664 -1.21 -22.92 -13.21
C GLY A 664 -1.29 -23.26 -11.71
N LEU A 665 -0.71 -24.40 -11.32
CA LEU A 665 -0.62 -24.83 -9.93
C LEU A 665 0.10 -23.80 -9.04
N LEU A 666 1.23 -23.25 -9.51
CA LEU A 666 1.97 -22.18 -8.84
C LEU A 666 1.11 -20.91 -8.68
N GLY A 667 0.33 -20.54 -9.70
CA GLY A 667 -0.64 -19.45 -9.61
C GLY A 667 -1.71 -19.68 -8.53
N LYS A 668 -2.22 -20.92 -8.40
CA LYS A 668 -3.22 -21.25 -7.37
C LYS A 668 -2.67 -21.27 -5.95
N MET A 669 -1.36 -21.45 -5.74
CA MET A 669 -0.73 -21.27 -4.43
C MET A 669 -0.81 -19.81 -3.92
N GLN A 670 -1.00 -18.84 -4.81
CA GLN A 670 -1.19 -17.41 -4.49
C GLN A 670 -2.67 -16.97 -4.50
N CYS A 671 -3.62 -17.88 -4.74
CA CYS A 671 -5.03 -17.54 -4.83
C CYS A 671 -5.57 -16.98 -3.50
N GLU A 672 -6.42 -15.95 -3.58
CA GLU A 672 -7.14 -15.40 -2.42
C GLU A 672 -8.10 -16.41 -1.80
N ASN A 673 -8.70 -17.28 -2.61
CA ASN A 673 -9.60 -18.33 -2.13
C ASN A 673 -8.80 -19.38 -1.33
N PRO A 674 -9.04 -19.50 0.01
CA PRO A 674 -8.24 -20.37 0.86
C PRO A 674 -8.43 -21.86 0.55
N HIS A 675 -9.56 -22.26 -0.04
CA HIS A 675 -9.80 -23.65 -0.42
C HIS A 675 -9.05 -24.04 -1.69
N ALA A 676 -9.07 -23.17 -2.71
CA ALA A 676 -8.25 -23.35 -3.91
C ALA A 676 -6.77 -23.42 -3.56
N ARG A 677 -6.31 -22.48 -2.73
CA ARG A 677 -4.92 -22.41 -2.26
C ARG A 677 -4.52 -23.65 -1.45
N ALA A 678 -5.37 -24.13 -0.54
CA ALA A 678 -5.09 -25.34 0.23
C ALA A 678 -5.04 -26.60 -0.66
N LEU A 679 -5.92 -26.74 -1.65
CA LEU A 679 -5.84 -27.85 -2.62
C LEU A 679 -4.56 -27.77 -3.46
N ALA A 680 -4.17 -26.57 -3.92
CA ALA A 680 -2.92 -26.36 -4.62
C ALA A 680 -1.70 -26.81 -3.79
N TYR A 681 -1.67 -26.51 -2.48
CA TYR A 681 -0.62 -27.01 -1.58
C TYR A 681 -0.58 -28.54 -1.46
N LEU A 682 -1.73 -29.21 -1.43
CA LEU A 682 -1.78 -30.69 -1.39
C LEU A 682 -1.27 -31.30 -2.70
N VAL A 683 -1.69 -30.78 -3.85
CA VAL A 683 -1.23 -31.22 -5.17
C VAL A 683 0.26 -30.94 -5.35
N ALA A 684 0.74 -29.78 -4.94
CA ALA A 684 2.16 -29.41 -4.96
C ALA A 684 3.02 -30.36 -4.11
N ARG A 685 2.60 -30.66 -2.88
CA ARG A 685 3.28 -31.64 -2.00
C ARG A 685 3.34 -33.03 -2.66
N ALA A 686 2.23 -33.49 -3.25
CA ALA A 686 2.18 -34.77 -3.93
C ALA A 686 3.10 -34.81 -5.18
N LEU A 687 3.14 -33.73 -5.97
CA LEU A 687 3.96 -33.61 -7.17
C LEU A 687 5.47 -33.64 -6.84
N VAL A 688 5.90 -32.93 -5.80
CA VAL A 688 7.30 -32.98 -5.33
C VAL A 688 7.66 -34.37 -4.80
N GLY A 689 6.74 -35.08 -4.15
CA GLY A 689 6.93 -36.47 -3.73
C GLY A 689 7.09 -37.43 -4.91
N ALA A 690 6.22 -37.30 -5.93
CA ALA A 690 6.24 -38.13 -7.14
C ALA A 690 7.51 -37.92 -7.99
N LEU A 691 8.10 -36.71 -7.95
CA LEU A 691 9.37 -36.38 -8.64
C LEU A 691 10.64 -36.95 -7.96
N SER A 692 10.52 -37.72 -6.87
CA SER A 692 11.67 -38.23 -6.10
C SER A 692 12.69 -39.07 -6.89
N SER A 693 12.32 -39.60 -8.06
CA SER A 693 13.22 -40.31 -8.98
C SER A 693 14.05 -39.39 -9.89
N ASP A 694 13.60 -38.16 -10.16
CA ASP A 694 14.32 -37.13 -10.93
C ASP A 694 14.63 -35.92 -10.03
N ARG A 695 15.79 -35.99 -9.37
CA ARG A 695 16.24 -34.93 -8.44
C ARG A 695 16.37 -33.55 -9.09
N VAL A 696 16.62 -33.45 -10.39
CA VAL A 696 16.81 -32.15 -11.05
C VAL A 696 15.46 -31.47 -11.23
N ARG A 697 14.46 -32.21 -11.77
CA ARG A 697 13.08 -31.71 -11.86
C ARG A 697 12.44 -31.49 -10.50
N GLN A 698 12.73 -32.36 -9.52
CA GLN A 698 12.24 -32.19 -8.15
C GLN A 698 12.74 -30.88 -7.52
N LEU A 699 14.03 -30.54 -7.71
CA LEU A 699 14.61 -29.30 -7.19
C LEU A 699 14.06 -28.05 -7.90
N ASP A 700 13.89 -28.08 -9.23
CA ASP A 700 13.29 -26.97 -9.98
C ASP A 700 11.85 -26.69 -9.52
N ALA A 701 11.01 -27.73 -9.51
CA ALA A 701 9.62 -27.63 -9.08
C ALA A 701 9.51 -27.13 -7.63
N ALA A 702 10.31 -27.69 -6.70
CA ALA A 702 10.33 -27.27 -5.31
C ALA A 702 10.80 -25.80 -5.14
N ALA A 703 11.83 -25.37 -5.88
CA ALA A 703 12.31 -23.99 -5.84
C ALA A 703 11.25 -23.00 -6.36
N ARG A 704 10.57 -23.34 -7.46
CA ARG A 704 9.46 -22.54 -8.01
C ARG A 704 8.27 -22.47 -7.05
N MET A 705 7.94 -23.58 -6.39
CA MET A 705 6.90 -23.63 -5.36
C MET A 705 7.25 -22.76 -4.16
N LEU A 706 8.47 -22.85 -3.62
CA LEU A 706 8.93 -21.99 -2.52
C LEU A 706 8.90 -20.50 -2.89
N ALA A 707 9.30 -20.14 -4.11
CA ALA A 707 9.18 -18.77 -4.61
C ALA A 707 7.71 -18.31 -4.71
N ALA A 708 6.81 -19.20 -5.17
CA ALA A 708 5.38 -18.90 -5.25
C ALA A 708 4.73 -18.69 -3.87
N MET A 709 5.26 -19.30 -2.79
CA MET A 709 4.74 -19.14 -1.42
C MET A 709 4.96 -17.75 -0.80
N GLN A 710 5.89 -16.95 -1.34
CA GLN A 710 6.24 -15.60 -0.84
C GLN A 710 6.50 -15.53 0.69
N LEU A 711 7.15 -16.54 1.26
CA LEU A 711 7.41 -16.61 2.71
C LEU A 711 8.35 -15.48 3.16
N HIS A 712 7.85 -14.58 4.01
CA HIS A 712 8.63 -13.50 4.63
C HIS A 712 9.32 -13.91 5.94
N SER A 713 8.88 -14.99 6.58
CA SER A 713 9.50 -15.63 7.74
C SER A 713 9.25 -17.14 7.69
N LEU A 714 10.10 -17.91 8.40
CA LEU A 714 9.91 -19.35 8.63
C LEU A 714 9.39 -19.64 10.06
N GLU A 715 9.21 -18.60 10.89
CA GLU A 715 8.66 -18.70 12.24
C GLU A 715 7.25 -19.32 12.19
N GLY A 716 7.02 -20.35 13.01
CA GLY A 716 5.79 -21.13 13.00
C GLY A 716 5.85 -22.46 12.23
N MET A 717 6.94 -22.78 11.53
CA MET A 717 7.20 -24.14 10.99
C MET A 717 7.92 -25.07 11.99
N GLU A 718 7.92 -24.75 13.28
CA GLU A 718 8.52 -25.61 14.32
C GLU A 718 7.69 -26.88 14.60
N ASP A 719 6.38 -26.84 14.37
CA ASP A 719 5.45 -27.97 14.49
C ASP A 719 5.35 -28.83 13.22
N VAL A 720 6.49 -29.13 12.55
CA VAL A 720 6.52 -30.20 11.54
C VAL A 720 6.72 -31.53 12.27
N PRO A 721 5.73 -32.45 12.30
CA PRO A 721 5.93 -33.77 12.89
C PRO A 721 7.03 -34.48 12.12
N SER A 722 8.06 -34.94 12.82
CA SER A 722 9.14 -35.70 12.20
C SER A 722 8.65 -37.11 11.84
N GLU A 723 8.02 -37.26 10.68
CA GLU A 723 7.82 -38.56 10.03
C GLU A 723 9.17 -39.12 9.57
N ARG A 724 9.94 -39.59 10.55
CA ARG A 724 11.04 -40.55 10.42
C ARG A 724 10.73 -41.71 11.35
N ASP A 725 9.86 -42.60 10.90
CA ASP A 725 9.79 -44.00 11.36
C ASP A 725 8.99 -44.82 10.33
N SER A 726 9.65 -45.09 9.18
CA SER A 726 9.35 -46.19 8.25
C SER A 726 10.61 -46.56 7.48
#